data_AF-A0A0D3F2I1-F1
#
_entry.id   AF-A0A0D3F2I1-F1
#
_cell.length_a   1.000
_cell.length_b   1.000
_cell.length_c   1.000
_cell.angle_alpha   90.00
_cell.angle_beta   90.00
_cell.angle_gamma   90.00
#
_symmetry.space_group_name_H-M   'P 1'
#
loop_
_entity.id
_entity.type
_entity.pdbx_description
1 polymer ?
#
loop_
_entity_poly.entity_id
_entity_poly.type
_entity_poly.pdbx_seq_one_letter_code
_entity_poly.pdbx_strand_id
1 'polypeptide(L)'
;MHGFYRSVYELNGEKKNMAVTQFEPADARRCFPCWDEPSFKAIFKITLEVPSETVALSNMPVVEEKVNGLIKAVYFQETPIMSTYLVAVIVGMFDYVEAFTTDGTRVRVYTQVGKSAQGKFALEVAVKTLVLFKEYFAVPYPLPKMDMIAIPDFASGAMENYGLVTYRETALLFDEKHSAAANKQRVAVVVAHELAHQWFGNLVTMEWWTHLWLNEGFATWVSYLAADNFFPEWNVWTQFLEESTTGFKLDALAGSHPIEVDVNHVDEIDEIFDAISYRKGAAVIRMLQSYLGAETFQKSLAAYIEKFAYSNAKTEDLWAALEEGSGEPVKTLMHSWTKQQGYPVVNVKLKDGKLEMEQTQFLSSGAEGVGQWVVPITLCCCSYSRQEKFLFNGKQEDFNLSGLVECQKKEDFWIKLNVNQTGFYRVSYDEELASRLRFAIEANKLSAADRYGKVLTEASYKWMLPCATVLTILLFGTGVLDDTYALCMAGKQKLVSLLHLVAAYKDETEYTVLARVIDTSLSIVEMVAVAAPEGLGKLKKFLIDFLEPFAQRIGWDAKSGEGHLDALLRGTLLTALAELGHEATINEAVRRFNIFVEDRETPLLPPDVRKAAYVALMQTVNKSNRAGYESLLKIYKETDLSQEKVRILGSLASCPDPDVVRDTLDFMLSPEVRNQDSIFLLRGVGAAGHEVAWTWLKEKWDYISDTFSGTLLTYFVSTTVSPLRTDEMGDDAEEFFKSRTKANIARTVKQSIERVRINAKWVESTRAEANLGNVLKEISHDH
;
A
#
# COMPACT_ATOMS: atom_id res chain seq x y z
N MET A 1 -4.53 19.43 -8.82
CA MET A 1 -4.54 19.97 -7.44
C MET A 1 -3.08 20.20 -7.06
N HIS A 2 -2.46 21.22 -7.67
CA HIS A 2 -1.02 21.51 -7.59
C HIS A 2 -0.82 23.03 -7.60
N GLY A 3 0.35 23.49 -7.16
CA GLY A 3 0.62 24.92 -6.99
C GLY A 3 -0.26 25.51 -5.89
N PHE A 4 -0.69 26.76 -6.07
CA PHE A 4 -1.68 27.39 -5.19
C PHE A 4 -3.07 27.27 -5.80
N TYR A 5 -3.91 26.40 -5.26
CA TYR A 5 -5.17 25.99 -5.86
C TYR A 5 -6.37 26.16 -4.93
N ARG A 6 -7.57 26.10 -5.51
CA ARG A 6 -8.84 26.19 -4.80
C ARG A 6 -9.37 24.79 -4.48
N SER A 7 -9.69 24.56 -3.21
CA SER A 7 -10.55 23.45 -2.75
C SER A 7 -11.93 24.00 -2.37
N VAL A 8 -12.98 23.18 -2.50
CA VAL A 8 -14.37 23.53 -2.21
C VAL A 8 -14.95 22.57 -1.19
N TYR A 9 -15.72 23.11 -0.24
CA TYR A 9 -16.44 22.32 0.74
C TYR A 9 -17.80 22.93 1.07
N GLU A 10 -18.62 22.18 1.81
CA GLU A 10 -19.90 22.68 2.28
C GLU A 10 -19.82 23.01 3.77
N LEU A 11 -20.40 24.15 4.15
CA LEU A 11 -20.56 24.60 5.52
C LEU A 11 -21.99 25.13 5.66
N ASN A 12 -22.79 24.51 6.53
CA ASN A 12 -24.21 24.85 6.73
C ASN A 12 -25.04 24.84 5.41
N GLY A 13 -24.76 23.90 4.50
CA GLY A 13 -25.43 23.80 3.20
C GLY A 13 -24.96 24.82 2.15
N GLU A 14 -23.98 25.68 2.47
CA GLU A 14 -23.39 26.62 1.53
C GLU A 14 -21.99 26.16 1.10
N LYS A 15 -21.69 26.29 -0.21
CA LYS A 15 -20.35 26.05 -0.72
C LYS A 15 -19.39 27.16 -0.27
N LYS A 16 -18.28 26.77 0.35
CA LYS A 16 -17.17 27.63 0.77
C LYS A 16 -15.90 27.23 0.02
N ASN A 17 -15.03 28.21 -0.19
CA ASN A 17 -13.73 28.01 -0.82
C ASN A 17 -12.64 27.92 0.25
N MET A 18 -11.63 27.12 -0.05
CA MET A 18 -10.36 27.03 0.66
C MET A 18 -9.25 27.26 -0.35
N ALA A 19 -8.22 28.03 0.02
CA ALA A 19 -7.01 28.17 -0.77
C ALA A 19 -5.93 27.28 -0.16
N VAL A 20 -5.27 26.45 -0.98
CA VAL A 20 -4.34 25.40 -0.53
C VAL A 20 -3.12 25.36 -1.44
N THR A 21 -1.95 25.11 -0.88
CA THR A 21 -0.71 24.87 -1.62
C THR A 21 -0.36 23.38 -1.67
N GLN A 22 0.05 22.87 -2.83
CA GLN A 22 0.72 21.58 -3.01
C GLN A 22 1.89 21.81 -3.97
N PHE A 23 3.12 21.77 -3.48
CA PHE A 23 4.31 22.18 -4.25
C PHE A 23 5.25 21.05 -4.64
N GLU A 24 5.21 19.91 -3.97
CA GLU A 24 6.03 18.78 -4.38
C GLU A 24 5.53 18.19 -5.72
N PRO A 25 6.45 17.90 -6.67
CA PRO A 25 7.90 18.08 -6.59
C PRO A 25 8.42 19.47 -6.97
N ALA A 26 7.76 20.14 -7.92
CA ALA A 26 8.31 21.33 -8.58
C ALA A 26 7.22 22.35 -8.95
N ASP A 27 6.23 22.51 -8.07
CA ASP A 27 5.07 23.38 -8.28
C ASP A 27 5.11 24.67 -7.43
N ALA A 28 6.14 24.89 -6.61
CA ALA A 28 6.31 26.17 -5.90
C ALA A 28 6.47 27.33 -6.90
N ARG A 29 7.14 27.07 -8.03
CA ARG A 29 7.28 28.00 -9.16
C ARG A 29 5.95 28.50 -9.75
N ARG A 30 4.84 27.78 -9.53
CA ARG A 30 3.49 28.20 -9.95
C ARG A 30 2.86 29.22 -9.00
N CYS A 31 3.39 29.33 -7.78
CA CYS A 31 2.92 30.27 -6.77
C CYS A 31 3.83 31.50 -6.67
N PHE A 32 5.15 31.31 -6.67
CA PHE A 32 6.12 32.40 -6.59
C PHE A 32 7.41 32.07 -7.36
N PRO A 33 8.07 33.05 -8.01
CA PRO A 33 9.35 32.83 -8.68
C PRO A 33 10.43 32.40 -7.68
N CYS A 34 11.08 31.26 -7.92
CA CYS A 34 12.12 30.70 -7.06
C CYS A 34 13.05 29.74 -7.82
N TRP A 35 14.15 29.38 -7.17
CA TRP A 35 15.01 28.26 -7.57
C TRP A 35 14.37 26.97 -7.06
N ASP A 36 13.46 26.43 -7.86
CA ASP A 36 12.54 25.37 -7.43
C ASP A 36 13.16 23.97 -7.59
N GLU A 37 14.26 23.75 -6.86
CA GLU A 37 14.98 22.49 -6.72
C GLU A 37 15.29 22.25 -5.23
N PRO A 38 15.29 20.99 -4.76
CA PRO A 38 15.40 20.68 -3.33
C PRO A 38 16.74 21.10 -2.70
N SER A 39 17.82 21.23 -3.48
CA SER A 39 19.14 21.64 -3.01
C SER A 39 19.27 23.15 -2.74
N PHE A 40 18.41 23.98 -3.34
CA PHE A 40 18.40 25.43 -3.10
C PHE A 40 17.56 25.79 -1.87
N LYS A 41 17.99 25.32 -0.70
CA LYS A 41 17.31 25.66 0.56
C LYS A 41 17.45 27.15 0.89
N ALA A 42 16.38 27.74 1.45
CA ALA A 42 16.33 29.13 1.86
C ALA A 42 15.50 29.33 3.13
N ILE A 43 15.61 30.52 3.72
CA ILE A 43 14.72 31.00 4.79
C ILE A 43 13.54 31.71 4.13
N PHE A 44 12.32 31.39 4.56
CA PHE A 44 11.10 32.00 4.06
C PHE A 44 10.45 32.87 5.13
N LYS A 45 10.13 34.10 4.75
CA LYS A 45 9.34 35.03 5.56
C LYS A 45 8.01 35.29 4.87
N ILE A 46 6.94 34.76 5.44
CA ILE A 46 5.62 34.73 4.78
C ILE A 46 4.71 35.78 5.42
N THR A 47 4.04 36.55 4.56
CA THR A 47 2.95 37.46 4.94
C THR A 47 1.75 37.16 4.06
N LEU A 48 0.56 37.06 4.64
CA LEU A 48 -0.68 36.80 3.92
C LEU A 48 -1.70 37.91 4.17
N GLU A 49 -2.27 38.46 3.11
CA GLU A 49 -3.44 39.32 3.18
C GLU A 49 -4.69 38.49 2.84
N VAL A 50 -5.56 38.29 3.82
CA VAL A 50 -6.71 37.37 3.72
C VAL A 50 -7.99 38.03 4.23
N PRO A 51 -9.19 37.54 3.85
CA PRO A 51 -10.43 38.01 4.45
C PRO A 51 -10.39 37.88 5.98
N SER A 52 -10.85 38.90 6.68
CA SER A 52 -10.71 39.07 8.14
C SER A 52 -11.29 37.90 8.96
N GLU A 53 -12.33 37.25 8.44
CA GLU A 53 -13.07 36.14 9.02
C GLU A 53 -12.41 34.77 8.77
N THR A 54 -11.37 34.71 7.94
CA THR A 54 -10.67 33.46 7.62
C THR A 54 -9.46 33.24 8.53
N VAL A 55 -9.10 31.97 8.69
CA VAL A 55 -7.86 31.54 9.31
C VAL A 55 -6.81 31.40 8.21
N ALA A 56 -5.62 31.96 8.44
CA ALA A 56 -4.46 31.77 7.59
C ALA A 56 -3.42 30.93 8.33
N LEU A 57 -2.98 29.84 7.69
CA LEU A 57 -1.97 28.93 8.20
C LEU A 57 -0.76 28.96 7.28
N SER A 58 0.42 28.84 7.87
CA SER A 58 1.68 28.63 7.15
C SER A 58 2.63 27.78 8.00
N ASN A 59 3.85 27.55 7.51
CA ASN A 59 4.87 26.70 8.14
C ASN A 59 5.18 27.09 9.59
N MET A 60 5.25 28.40 9.88
CA MET A 60 5.66 28.94 11.17
C MET A 60 4.50 29.56 11.96
N PRO A 61 4.66 29.86 13.26
CA PRO A 61 3.65 30.58 14.03
C PRO A 61 3.42 32.01 13.53
N VAL A 62 2.20 32.51 13.75
CA VAL A 62 1.85 33.92 13.57
C VAL A 62 2.56 34.79 14.61
N VAL A 63 3.19 35.87 14.15
CA VAL A 63 3.80 36.92 14.98
C VAL A 63 2.79 38.02 15.26
N GLU A 64 2.07 38.47 14.24
CA GLU A 64 1.20 39.64 14.28
C GLU A 64 0.05 39.48 13.29
N GLU A 65 -1.15 39.93 13.66
CA GLU A 65 -2.29 40.12 12.76
C GLU A 65 -2.74 41.59 12.77
N LYS A 66 -2.88 42.21 11.60
CA LYS A 66 -3.40 43.57 11.44
C LYS A 66 -4.69 43.55 10.64
N VAL A 67 -5.81 43.79 11.31
CA VAL A 67 -7.12 43.87 10.65
C VAL A 67 -7.32 45.27 10.07
N ASN A 68 -7.66 45.33 8.78
CA ASN A 68 -7.96 46.55 8.05
C ASN A 68 -9.28 46.37 7.28
N GLY A 69 -10.40 46.62 7.95
CA GLY A 69 -11.73 46.42 7.40
C GLY A 69 -12.00 44.93 7.15
N LEU A 70 -12.29 44.57 5.89
CA LEU A 70 -12.62 43.20 5.48
C LEU A 70 -11.40 42.31 5.24
N ILE A 71 -10.19 42.86 5.29
CA ILE A 71 -8.94 42.14 5.06
C ILE A 71 -8.09 42.22 6.33
N LYS A 72 -7.32 41.17 6.63
CA LYS A 72 -6.26 41.21 7.63
C LYS A 72 -4.92 40.78 7.01
N ALA A 73 -3.85 41.46 7.43
CA ALA A 73 -2.49 41.04 7.14
C ALA A 73 -1.99 40.15 8.29
N VAL A 74 -1.56 38.93 7.98
CA VAL A 74 -1.03 37.94 8.93
C VAL A 74 0.46 37.75 8.66
N TYR A 75 1.28 38.07 9.64
CA TYR A 75 2.74 37.99 9.56
C TYR A 75 3.23 36.75 10.30
N PHE A 76 3.97 35.87 9.62
CA PHE A 76 4.52 34.64 10.21
C PHE A 76 5.99 34.82 10.59
N GLN A 77 6.47 33.99 11.52
CA GLN A 77 7.91 33.92 11.83
C GLN A 77 8.70 33.41 10.61
N GLU A 78 10.00 33.71 10.57
CA GLU A 78 10.92 33.17 9.57
C GLU A 78 11.09 31.67 9.77
N THR A 79 11.05 30.89 8.69
CA THR A 79 11.34 29.45 8.74
C THR A 79 12.82 29.20 9.04
N PRO A 80 13.21 27.99 9.50
CA PRO A 80 14.58 27.55 9.28
C PRO A 80 14.88 27.46 7.77
N ILE A 81 16.14 27.23 7.43
CA ILE A 81 16.51 26.91 6.05
C ILE A 81 15.84 25.60 5.62
N MET A 82 15.07 25.65 4.54
CA MET A 82 14.31 24.50 4.00
C MET A 82 14.14 24.62 2.48
N SER A 83 13.74 23.53 1.82
CA SER A 83 13.52 23.49 0.37
C SER A 83 12.19 24.18 -0.03
N THR A 84 12.10 24.66 -1.27
CA THR A 84 10.93 25.41 -1.79
C THR A 84 9.63 24.60 -1.75
N TYR A 85 9.70 23.30 -2.04
CA TYR A 85 8.53 22.41 -2.11
C TYR A 85 7.80 22.24 -0.76
N LEU A 86 8.45 22.60 0.35
CA LEU A 86 7.91 22.51 1.71
C LEU A 86 7.15 23.77 2.15
N VAL A 87 7.21 24.86 1.39
CA VAL A 87 6.44 26.07 1.68
C VAL A 87 4.95 25.74 1.61
N ALA A 88 4.20 26.13 2.64
CA ALA A 88 2.76 25.93 2.67
C ALA A 88 2.00 27.17 3.12
N VAL A 89 0.85 27.39 2.46
CA VAL A 89 -0.12 28.44 2.76
C VAL A 89 -1.51 27.87 2.61
N ILE A 90 -2.32 28.00 3.66
CA ILE A 90 -3.71 27.53 3.65
C ILE A 90 -4.61 28.59 4.25
N VAL A 91 -5.69 28.91 3.54
CA VAL A 91 -6.67 29.93 3.94
C VAL A 91 -8.07 29.36 3.85
N GLY A 92 -8.83 29.46 4.95
CA GLY A 92 -10.20 28.96 5.02
C GLY A 92 -10.82 29.14 6.40
N MET A 93 -11.98 28.54 6.63
CA MET A 93 -12.62 28.50 7.95
C MET A 93 -12.42 27.13 8.58
N PHE A 94 -11.76 27.11 9.74
CA PHE A 94 -11.34 25.89 10.41
C PHE A 94 -11.64 25.94 11.89
N ASP A 95 -11.95 24.78 12.46
CA ASP A 95 -11.77 24.52 13.89
C ASP A 95 -10.55 23.61 14.08
N TYR A 96 -10.09 23.44 15.32
CA TYR A 96 -8.98 22.54 15.61
C TYR A 96 -9.11 21.87 16.99
N VAL A 97 -8.40 20.75 17.15
CA VAL A 97 -8.03 20.19 18.44
C VAL A 97 -6.53 20.41 18.67
N GLU A 98 -6.12 20.58 19.93
CA GLU A 98 -4.75 20.93 20.31
C GLU A 98 -4.24 20.07 21.47
N ALA A 99 -2.96 19.75 21.43
CA ALA A 99 -2.21 19.16 22.54
C ALA A 99 -0.75 19.63 22.50
N PHE A 100 0.01 19.26 23.52
CA PHE A 100 1.43 19.56 23.62
C PHE A 100 2.21 18.26 23.81
N THR A 101 3.37 18.18 23.18
CA THR A 101 4.38 17.16 23.49
C THR A 101 4.98 17.41 24.87
N THR A 102 5.68 16.41 25.41
CA THR A 102 6.31 16.49 26.73
C THR A 102 7.40 17.56 26.83
N ASP A 103 7.98 17.98 25.70
CA ASP A 103 8.97 19.06 25.63
C ASP A 103 8.39 20.43 25.21
N GLY A 104 7.07 20.52 25.07
CA GLY A 104 6.36 21.79 24.87
C GLY A 104 6.09 22.16 23.42
N THR A 105 6.43 21.32 22.44
CA THR A 105 5.99 21.53 21.04
C THR A 105 4.48 21.48 20.96
N ARG A 106 3.86 22.54 20.46
CA ARG A 106 2.40 22.64 20.27
C ARG A 106 1.96 21.90 19.02
N VAL A 107 0.98 21.01 19.14
CA VAL A 107 0.46 20.19 18.04
C VAL A 107 -1.02 20.48 17.83
N ARG A 108 -1.44 20.75 16.59
CA ARG A 108 -2.85 21.00 16.26
C ARG A 108 -3.30 20.18 15.07
N VAL A 109 -4.55 19.70 15.12
CA VAL A 109 -5.25 19.13 13.97
C VAL A 109 -6.39 20.06 13.58
N TYR A 110 -6.24 20.72 12.43
CA TYR A 110 -7.23 21.58 11.80
C TYR A 110 -8.18 20.76 10.93
N THR A 111 -9.46 21.13 10.99
CA THR A 111 -10.52 20.53 10.20
C THR A 111 -11.44 21.61 9.68
N GLN A 112 -12.34 21.25 8.77
CA GLN A 112 -13.55 22.04 8.56
C GLN A 112 -14.29 22.25 9.88
N VAL A 113 -14.96 23.39 10.01
CA VAL A 113 -15.78 23.73 11.17
C VAL A 113 -16.79 22.60 11.45
N GLY A 114 -16.88 22.18 12.71
CA GLY A 114 -17.77 21.09 13.15
C GLY A 114 -17.21 19.67 13.06
N LYS A 115 -16.04 19.45 12.44
CA LYS A 115 -15.40 18.12 12.32
C LYS A 115 -14.24 17.86 13.29
N SER A 116 -13.90 18.82 14.16
CA SER A 116 -12.68 18.78 14.99
C SER A 116 -12.60 17.58 15.94
N ALA A 117 -13.76 17.05 16.38
CA ALA A 117 -13.82 15.83 17.19
C ALA A 117 -13.18 14.62 16.49
N GLN A 118 -13.25 14.54 15.15
CA GLN A 118 -12.66 13.46 14.36
C GLN A 118 -11.13 13.56 14.25
N GLY A 119 -10.53 14.70 14.62
CA GLY A 119 -9.08 14.92 14.62
C GLY A 119 -8.38 14.44 15.90
N LYS A 120 -9.12 14.02 16.93
CA LYS A 120 -8.55 13.68 18.25
C LYS A 120 -7.58 12.49 18.20
N PHE A 121 -7.93 11.45 17.45
CA PHE A 121 -7.08 10.27 17.32
C PHE A 121 -5.76 10.61 16.60
N ALA A 122 -5.82 11.37 15.50
CA ALA A 122 -4.62 11.84 14.81
C ALA A 122 -3.74 12.73 15.68
N LEU A 123 -4.35 13.61 16.49
CA LEU A 123 -3.63 14.46 17.43
C LEU A 123 -2.85 13.62 18.47
N GLU A 124 -3.47 12.58 19.02
CA GLU A 124 -2.82 11.67 19.97
C GLU A 124 -1.62 10.96 19.33
N VAL A 125 -1.81 10.39 18.13
CA VAL A 125 -0.73 9.73 17.38
C VAL A 125 0.39 10.72 17.12
N ALA A 126 0.07 11.94 16.65
CA ALA A 126 1.09 12.92 16.29
C ALA A 126 1.97 13.34 17.47
N VAL A 127 1.37 13.56 18.63
CA VAL A 127 2.11 13.88 19.86
C VAL A 127 3.06 12.72 20.24
N LYS A 128 2.57 11.49 20.21
CA LYS A 128 3.39 10.30 20.49
C LYS A 128 4.52 10.13 19.48
N THR A 129 4.24 10.34 18.19
CA THR A 129 5.23 10.24 17.11
C THR A 129 6.37 11.24 17.27
N LEU A 130 6.08 12.51 17.53
CA LEU A 130 7.13 13.52 17.70
C LEU A 130 8.06 13.20 18.88
N VAL A 131 7.51 12.68 19.98
CA VAL A 131 8.30 12.23 21.15
C VAL A 131 9.15 11.02 20.78
N LEU A 132 8.55 10.00 20.16
CA LEU A 132 9.25 8.78 19.76
C LEU A 132 10.40 9.07 18.78
N PHE A 133 10.16 9.89 17.75
CA PHE A 133 11.17 10.18 16.72
C PHE A 133 12.28 11.08 17.23
N LYS A 134 11.99 12.01 18.12
CA LYS A 134 13.04 12.74 18.86
C LYS A 134 13.98 11.78 19.58
N GLU A 135 13.45 10.81 20.31
CA GLU A 135 14.24 9.83 21.04
C GLU A 135 14.98 8.87 20.10
N TYR A 136 14.29 8.39 19.07
CA TYR A 136 14.83 7.42 18.13
C TYR A 136 15.99 8.00 17.29
N PHE A 137 15.82 9.22 16.79
CA PHE A 137 16.81 9.92 15.96
C PHE A 137 17.81 10.74 16.76
N ALA A 138 17.65 10.85 18.07
CA ALA A 138 18.46 11.68 18.97
C ALA A 138 18.55 13.17 18.55
N VAL A 139 17.59 13.66 17.77
CA VAL A 139 17.52 15.05 17.28
C VAL A 139 16.11 15.58 17.54
N PRO A 140 15.94 16.69 18.27
CA PRO A 140 14.61 17.23 18.57
C PRO A 140 13.91 17.78 17.32
N TYR A 141 12.58 17.78 17.34
CA TYR A 141 11.82 18.50 16.34
C TYR A 141 12.11 20.01 16.45
N PRO A 142 12.51 20.70 15.36
CA PRO A 142 13.11 22.03 15.49
C PRO A 142 12.13 23.20 15.45
N LEU A 143 10.86 22.98 15.08
CA LEU A 143 9.88 24.06 14.98
C LEU A 143 9.07 24.21 16.27
N PRO A 144 8.60 25.42 16.62
CA PRO A 144 7.79 25.66 17.82
C PRO A 144 6.38 25.06 17.77
N LYS A 145 5.93 24.61 16.58
CA LYS A 145 4.61 24.01 16.37
C LYS A 145 4.61 22.96 15.28
N MET A 146 3.62 22.08 15.34
CA MET A 146 3.24 21.17 14.28
C MET A 146 1.73 21.28 14.04
N ASP A 147 1.34 21.79 12.87
CA ASP A 147 -0.05 21.81 12.46
C ASP A 147 -0.29 20.72 11.42
N MET A 148 -1.41 20.03 11.53
CA MET A 148 -1.91 19.08 10.55
C MET A 148 -3.29 19.54 10.09
N ILE A 149 -3.64 19.38 8.82
CA ILE A 149 -4.94 19.83 8.32
C ILE A 149 -5.57 18.88 7.31
N ALA A 150 -6.85 18.59 7.50
CA ALA A 150 -7.66 17.81 6.56
C ALA A 150 -8.17 18.71 5.41
N ILE A 151 -7.68 18.43 4.20
CA ILE A 151 -8.04 19.12 2.96
C ILE A 151 -9.11 18.31 2.20
N PRO A 152 -10.22 18.95 1.78
CA PRO A 152 -11.31 18.27 1.08
C PRO A 152 -10.93 17.79 -0.32
N ASP A 153 -10.22 18.64 -1.08
CA ASP A 153 -9.70 18.33 -2.41
C ASP A 153 -8.16 18.23 -2.37
N PHE A 154 -7.65 17.02 -2.36
CA PHE A 154 -6.24 16.70 -2.25
C PHE A 154 -5.89 15.49 -3.12
N ALA A 155 -4.96 15.66 -4.06
CA ALA A 155 -4.59 14.61 -5.01
C ALA A 155 -3.86 13.45 -4.32
N SER A 156 -2.90 13.78 -3.48
CA SER A 156 -2.06 12.83 -2.74
C SER A 156 -2.78 12.32 -1.48
N GLY A 157 -2.11 11.54 -0.64
CA GLY A 157 -2.63 11.07 0.65
C GLY A 157 -2.50 12.14 1.71
N ALA A 158 -1.32 12.76 1.73
CA ALA A 158 -0.87 13.83 2.59
C ALA A 158 0.41 14.43 1.96
N MET A 159 0.96 15.45 2.59
CA MET A 159 2.18 16.15 2.19
C MET A 159 2.83 16.76 3.44
N GLU A 160 4.14 16.55 3.59
CA GLU A 160 4.90 16.77 4.81
C GLU A 160 5.30 18.22 5.11
N ASN A 161 4.64 19.21 4.49
CA ASN A 161 5.08 20.60 4.48
C ASN A 161 5.52 21.06 5.89
N TYR A 162 6.72 21.65 5.99
CA TYR A 162 7.42 21.77 7.27
C TYR A 162 6.60 22.55 8.30
N GLY A 163 6.09 21.87 9.32
CA GLY A 163 5.25 22.43 10.37
C GLY A 163 3.78 22.67 10.01
N LEU A 164 3.33 22.42 8.77
CA LEU A 164 1.92 22.50 8.34
C LEU A 164 1.58 21.35 7.39
N VAL A 165 1.50 20.13 7.92
CA VAL A 165 1.25 18.94 7.12
C VAL A 165 -0.19 18.90 6.61
N THR A 166 -0.39 18.63 5.33
CA THR A 166 -1.72 18.54 4.71
C THR A 166 -2.12 17.09 4.46
N TYR A 167 -3.41 16.76 4.57
CA TYR A 167 -3.92 15.40 4.44
C TYR A 167 -5.23 15.38 3.65
N ARG A 168 -5.53 14.27 2.97
CA ARG A 168 -6.93 13.92 2.69
C ARG A 168 -7.70 13.73 4.00
N GLU A 169 -8.99 14.05 4.01
CA GLU A 169 -9.87 13.77 5.16
C GLU A 169 -9.80 12.29 5.60
N THR A 170 -9.74 11.35 4.65
CA THR A 170 -9.66 9.90 4.93
C THR A 170 -8.32 9.44 5.52
N ALA A 171 -7.30 10.31 5.57
CA ALA A 171 -5.98 10.03 6.11
C ALA A 171 -5.73 10.70 7.48
N LEU A 172 -6.60 11.63 7.90
CA LEU A 172 -6.43 12.37 9.17
C LEU A 172 -7.64 12.25 10.10
N LEU A 173 -8.85 12.15 9.56
CA LEU A 173 -10.08 12.15 10.35
C LEU A 173 -10.52 10.72 10.68
N PHE A 174 -10.86 10.50 11.94
CA PHE A 174 -11.36 9.22 12.45
C PHE A 174 -12.59 9.45 13.35
N ASP A 175 -13.70 8.80 13.00
CA ASP A 175 -14.94 8.81 13.75
C ASP A 175 -15.12 7.47 14.48
N GLU A 176 -15.15 7.48 15.81
CA GLU A 176 -15.19 6.24 16.61
C GLU A 176 -16.40 5.34 16.31
N LYS A 177 -17.51 5.89 15.81
CA LYS A 177 -18.74 5.14 15.53
C LYS A 177 -18.82 4.71 14.06
N HIS A 178 -18.31 5.52 13.15
CA HIS A 178 -18.54 5.36 11.71
C HIS A 178 -17.31 4.96 10.89
N SER A 179 -16.11 5.06 11.47
CA SER A 179 -14.87 4.61 10.85
C SER A 179 -14.59 3.15 11.16
N ALA A 180 -14.06 2.40 10.18
CA ALA A 180 -13.63 1.01 10.38
C ALA A 180 -12.28 0.94 11.10
N ALA A 181 -11.95 -0.21 11.69
CA ALA A 181 -10.64 -0.49 12.28
C ALA A 181 -9.49 -0.22 11.29
N ALA A 182 -9.68 -0.59 10.02
CA ALA A 182 -8.72 -0.30 8.95
C ALA A 182 -8.48 1.22 8.76
N ASN A 183 -9.50 2.06 8.94
CA ASN A 183 -9.35 3.51 8.88
C ASN A 183 -8.52 4.04 10.05
N LYS A 184 -8.72 3.48 11.26
CA LYS A 184 -7.91 3.83 12.44
C LYS A 184 -6.43 3.53 12.21
N GLN A 185 -6.11 2.32 11.73
CA GLN A 185 -4.73 1.94 11.44
C GLN A 185 -4.11 2.82 10.35
N ARG A 186 -4.86 3.13 9.30
CA ARG A 186 -4.43 4.06 8.26
C ARG A 186 -4.05 5.42 8.82
N VAL A 187 -4.92 6.04 9.62
CA VAL A 187 -4.65 7.37 10.19
C VAL A 187 -3.37 7.34 11.02
N ALA A 188 -3.17 6.30 11.83
CA ALA A 188 -1.97 6.17 12.64
C ALA A 188 -0.69 6.06 11.79
N VAL A 189 -0.68 5.21 10.76
CA VAL A 189 0.48 5.01 9.89
C VAL A 189 0.77 6.26 9.05
N VAL A 190 -0.24 6.88 8.44
CA VAL A 190 -0.02 8.08 7.60
C VAL A 190 0.43 9.27 8.43
N VAL A 191 -0.18 9.53 9.59
CA VAL A 191 0.29 10.59 10.49
C VAL A 191 1.75 10.34 10.92
N ALA A 192 2.11 9.09 11.21
CA ALA A 192 3.50 8.77 11.54
C ALA A 192 4.46 8.94 10.35
N HIS A 193 4.03 8.61 9.13
CA HIS A 193 4.80 8.82 7.89
C HIS A 193 5.12 10.30 7.67
N GLU A 194 4.10 11.17 7.71
CA GLU A 194 4.31 12.61 7.49
C GLU A 194 5.16 13.26 8.58
N LEU A 195 5.08 12.76 9.82
CA LEU A 195 5.90 13.23 10.93
C LEU A 195 7.34 12.70 10.84
N ALA A 196 7.56 11.56 10.19
CA ALA A 196 8.91 11.07 9.92
C ALA A 196 9.65 11.98 8.93
N HIS A 197 8.92 12.52 7.95
CA HIS A 197 9.47 13.46 6.98
C HIS A 197 10.02 14.76 7.60
N GLN A 198 9.60 15.10 8.83
CA GLN A 198 10.17 16.23 9.55
C GLN A 198 11.67 16.05 9.82
N TRP A 199 12.16 14.81 9.82
CA TRP A 199 13.59 14.46 9.81
C TRP A 199 14.06 14.03 8.41
N PHE A 200 13.35 13.10 7.75
CA PHE A 200 13.67 12.56 6.42
C PHE A 200 12.92 13.27 5.30
N GLY A 201 13.43 14.42 4.87
CA GLY A 201 12.87 15.22 3.80
C GLY A 201 12.92 16.70 4.14
N ASN A 202 12.58 17.07 5.37
CA ASN A 202 12.57 18.47 5.80
C ASN A 202 13.93 18.88 6.37
N LEU A 203 14.32 18.25 7.50
CA LEU A 203 15.59 18.54 8.16
C LEU A 203 16.77 18.09 7.30
N VAL A 204 16.76 16.84 6.84
CA VAL A 204 17.72 16.29 5.87
C VAL A 204 16.97 15.99 4.59
N THR A 205 17.28 16.71 3.51
CA THR A 205 16.59 16.56 2.21
C THR A 205 17.51 15.85 1.22
N MET A 206 16.98 15.06 0.30
CA MET A 206 17.80 14.60 -0.83
C MET A 206 18.43 15.78 -1.60
N GLU A 207 19.63 15.61 -2.15
CA GLU A 207 20.26 16.62 -3.02
C GLU A 207 19.46 16.82 -4.31
N TRP A 208 18.97 15.73 -4.88
CA TRP A 208 18.18 15.71 -6.10
C TRP A 208 17.19 14.54 -6.06
N TRP A 209 16.16 14.59 -6.91
CA TRP A 209 15.09 13.59 -6.99
C TRP A 209 15.58 12.16 -7.28
N THR A 210 16.79 12.00 -7.82
CA THR A 210 17.48 10.70 -7.93
C THR A 210 17.55 9.95 -6.60
N HIS A 211 17.63 10.68 -5.48
CA HIS A 211 17.68 10.11 -4.14
C HIS A 211 16.35 10.26 -3.37
N LEU A 212 15.22 10.47 -4.04
CA LEU A 212 13.88 10.63 -3.43
C LEU A 212 13.55 9.54 -2.39
N TRP A 213 13.98 8.30 -2.65
CA TRP A 213 13.78 7.17 -1.76
C TRP A 213 14.37 7.38 -0.34
N LEU A 214 15.37 8.26 -0.17
CA LEU A 214 15.90 8.63 1.16
C LEU A 214 14.85 9.28 2.05
N ASN A 215 13.92 10.01 1.44
CA ASN A 215 12.77 10.56 2.16
C ASN A 215 11.73 9.43 2.32
N GLU A 216 11.29 8.87 1.20
CA GLU A 216 10.05 8.09 1.15
C GLU A 216 10.16 6.67 1.66
N GLY A 217 11.28 5.99 1.38
CA GLY A 217 11.56 4.68 1.93
C GLY A 217 11.73 4.73 3.45
N PHE A 218 12.38 5.77 3.98
CA PHE A 218 12.58 5.94 5.43
C PHE A 218 11.29 6.32 6.14
N ALA A 219 10.54 7.29 5.64
CA ALA A 219 9.24 7.66 6.21
C ALA A 219 8.29 6.45 6.24
N THR A 220 8.23 5.70 5.13
CA THR A 220 7.43 4.47 5.03
C THR A 220 7.86 3.45 6.09
N TRP A 221 9.16 3.13 6.19
CA TRP A 221 9.65 2.13 7.14
C TRP A 221 9.41 2.54 8.61
N VAL A 222 9.76 3.77 8.98
CA VAL A 222 9.73 4.20 10.38
C VAL A 222 8.31 4.49 10.88
N SER A 223 7.36 4.77 9.97
CA SER A 223 5.93 4.86 10.34
C SER A 223 5.39 3.54 10.91
N TYR A 224 5.86 2.39 10.40
CA TYR A 224 5.50 1.08 10.94
C TYR A 224 6.16 0.80 12.29
N LEU A 225 7.40 1.29 12.49
CA LEU A 225 8.05 1.25 13.79
C LEU A 225 7.25 2.05 14.84
N ALA A 226 6.75 3.23 14.48
CA ALA A 226 5.88 4.03 15.34
C ALA A 226 4.55 3.32 15.62
N ALA A 227 3.89 2.79 14.60
CA ALA A 227 2.63 2.07 14.76
C ALA A 227 2.77 0.83 15.66
N ASP A 228 3.86 0.06 15.52
CA ASP A 228 4.17 -1.09 16.38
C ASP A 228 4.42 -0.69 17.84
N ASN A 229 5.06 0.46 18.06
CA ASN A 229 5.31 0.98 19.39
C ASN A 229 4.02 1.42 20.09
N PHE A 230 3.10 2.06 19.36
CA PHE A 230 1.86 2.61 19.92
C PHE A 230 0.74 1.58 20.01
N PHE A 231 0.71 0.62 19.08
CA PHE A 231 -0.34 -0.38 18.93
C PHE A 231 0.27 -1.76 18.64
N PRO A 232 1.06 -2.33 19.57
CA PRO A 232 1.71 -3.63 19.36
C PRO A 232 0.71 -4.75 19.08
N GLU A 233 -0.53 -4.63 19.57
CA GLU A 233 -1.61 -5.57 19.31
C GLU A 233 -2.08 -5.60 17.84
N TRP A 234 -1.68 -4.63 17.01
CA TRP A 234 -1.94 -4.63 15.57
C TRP A 234 -0.95 -5.51 14.79
N ASN A 235 0.15 -5.96 15.40
CA ASN A 235 1.14 -6.84 14.76
C ASN A 235 1.57 -6.33 13.36
N VAL A 236 1.84 -5.03 13.25
CA VAL A 236 1.99 -4.32 11.95
C VAL A 236 3.18 -4.82 11.15
N TRP A 237 4.20 -5.43 11.77
CA TRP A 237 5.35 -5.99 11.05
C TRP A 237 5.00 -7.21 10.21
N THR A 238 4.00 -8.00 10.60
CA THR A 238 3.47 -9.03 9.70
C THR A 238 2.77 -8.37 8.52
N GLN A 239 1.98 -7.32 8.78
CA GLN A 239 1.29 -6.56 7.73
C GLN A 239 2.27 -5.82 6.79
N PHE A 240 3.43 -5.37 7.26
CA PHE A 240 4.47 -4.68 6.47
C PHE A 240 4.99 -5.53 5.29
N LEU A 241 4.88 -6.85 5.37
CA LEU A 241 5.27 -7.74 4.28
C LEU A 241 4.46 -7.48 3.00
N GLU A 242 3.29 -6.88 3.11
CA GLU A 242 2.51 -6.37 1.97
C GLU A 242 3.13 -5.14 1.28
N GLU A 243 3.94 -4.38 2.00
CA GLU A 243 4.73 -3.33 1.36
C GLU A 243 5.85 -3.96 0.55
N SER A 244 6.55 -4.93 1.13
CA SER A 244 7.58 -5.69 0.42
C SER A 244 7.01 -6.34 -0.86
N THR A 245 5.84 -6.96 -0.73
CA THR A 245 5.02 -7.51 -1.83
C THR A 245 4.80 -6.54 -2.98
N THR A 246 4.32 -5.33 -2.67
CA THR A 246 3.97 -4.35 -3.68
C THR A 246 5.24 -3.90 -4.43
N GLY A 247 6.35 -3.75 -3.69
CA GLY A 247 7.68 -3.57 -4.28
C GLY A 247 8.07 -4.72 -5.22
N PHE A 248 7.98 -5.98 -4.76
CA PHE A 248 8.34 -7.15 -5.56
C PHE A 248 7.60 -7.22 -6.89
N LYS A 249 6.29 -6.94 -6.92
CA LYS A 249 5.52 -7.02 -8.18
C LYS A 249 6.00 -6.05 -9.23
N LEU A 250 6.27 -4.81 -8.82
CA LEU A 250 6.72 -3.78 -9.74
C LEU A 250 8.15 -4.06 -10.18
N ASP A 251 8.99 -4.52 -9.25
CA ASP A 251 10.40 -4.79 -9.47
C ASP A 251 10.67 -6.10 -10.24
N ALA A 252 9.68 -7.00 -10.31
CA ALA A 252 9.74 -8.22 -11.12
C ALA A 252 9.42 -7.99 -12.61
N LEU A 253 9.03 -6.77 -12.99
CA LEU A 253 8.80 -6.39 -14.39
C LEU A 253 10.13 -6.01 -15.06
N ALA A 254 10.31 -6.39 -16.31
CA ALA A 254 11.44 -5.93 -17.13
C ALA A 254 11.37 -4.40 -17.35
N GLY A 255 10.15 -3.83 -17.35
CA GLY A 255 9.91 -2.39 -17.38
C GLY A 255 10.02 -1.65 -16.03
N SER A 256 10.64 -2.26 -15.00
CA SER A 256 10.91 -1.60 -13.72
C SER A 256 12.08 -0.59 -13.80
N HIS A 257 12.58 -0.14 -12.64
CA HIS A 257 13.76 0.71 -12.51
C HIS A 257 14.53 0.45 -11.19
N PRO A 258 15.82 0.82 -11.10
CA PRO A 258 16.56 0.86 -9.83
C PRO A 258 15.91 1.82 -8.83
N ILE A 259 16.24 1.69 -7.54
CA ILE A 259 15.79 2.64 -6.51
C ILE A 259 16.35 4.04 -6.81
N GLU A 260 17.62 4.11 -7.22
CA GLU A 260 18.24 5.35 -7.66
C GLU A 260 18.02 5.53 -9.17
N VAL A 261 17.21 6.52 -9.53
CA VAL A 261 16.87 6.82 -10.93
C VAL A 261 17.50 8.15 -11.32
N ASP A 262 18.25 8.17 -12.43
CA ASP A 262 18.75 9.43 -12.97
C ASP A 262 17.58 10.26 -13.52
N VAL A 263 17.27 11.37 -12.82
CA VAL A 263 16.17 12.28 -13.20
C VAL A 263 16.76 13.47 -13.92
N ASN A 264 16.39 13.65 -15.20
CA ASN A 264 16.92 14.73 -16.04
C ASN A 264 15.93 15.89 -16.18
N HIS A 265 14.63 15.61 -16.08
CA HIS A 265 13.57 16.61 -16.19
C HIS A 265 12.49 16.41 -15.12
N VAL A 266 11.86 17.51 -14.70
CA VAL A 266 10.87 17.49 -13.61
C VAL A 266 9.64 16.62 -13.89
N ASP A 267 9.26 16.49 -15.17
CA ASP A 267 8.12 15.64 -15.58
C ASP A 267 8.38 14.14 -15.37
N GLU A 268 9.64 13.73 -15.18
CA GLU A 268 10.03 12.34 -14.90
C GLU A 268 9.85 11.99 -13.41
N ILE A 269 9.75 13.00 -12.53
CA ILE A 269 9.72 12.80 -11.08
C ILE A 269 8.44 12.07 -10.66
N ASP A 270 7.29 12.44 -11.24
CA ASP A 270 6.01 11.78 -10.96
C ASP A 270 6.03 10.26 -11.24
N GLU A 271 6.87 9.81 -12.18
CA GLU A 271 6.99 8.38 -12.48
C GLU A 271 7.83 7.61 -11.44
N ILE A 272 8.64 8.29 -10.62
CA ILE A 272 9.46 7.68 -9.55
C ILE A 272 8.83 7.81 -8.16
N PHE A 273 7.72 8.55 -8.03
CA PHE A 273 6.83 8.49 -6.87
C PHE A 273 6.03 7.18 -6.87
N ASP A 274 6.73 6.05 -6.86
CA ASP A 274 6.19 4.74 -7.18
C ASP A 274 6.42 3.69 -6.07
N ALA A 275 5.98 2.46 -6.27
CA ALA A 275 6.20 1.40 -5.29
C ALA A 275 7.68 1.05 -5.08
N ILE A 276 8.60 1.43 -5.99
CA ILE A 276 10.03 1.21 -5.81
C ILE A 276 10.58 2.17 -4.75
N SER A 277 10.37 3.48 -4.91
CA SER A 277 10.90 4.50 -3.98
C SER A 277 10.39 4.32 -2.55
N TYR A 278 9.11 3.95 -2.40
CA TYR A 278 8.47 3.79 -1.08
C TYR A 278 8.63 2.37 -0.56
N ARG A 279 8.14 1.38 -1.31
CA ARG A 279 7.91 0.03 -0.77
C ARG A 279 9.17 -0.83 -0.84
N LYS A 280 9.84 -0.85 -2.00
CA LYS A 280 11.18 -1.48 -2.10
C LYS A 280 12.18 -0.74 -1.22
N GLY A 281 12.18 0.60 -1.24
CA GLY A 281 13.01 1.43 -0.35
C GLY A 281 12.86 1.03 1.13
N ALA A 282 11.63 1.01 1.65
CA ALA A 282 11.36 0.62 3.03
C ALA A 282 11.73 -0.84 3.35
N ALA A 283 11.47 -1.77 2.43
CA ALA A 283 11.81 -3.17 2.63
C ALA A 283 13.32 -3.42 2.63
N VAL A 284 14.06 -2.70 1.79
CA VAL A 284 15.53 -2.72 1.73
C VAL A 284 16.14 -2.08 2.98
N ILE A 285 15.52 -1.03 3.54
CA ILE A 285 15.89 -0.47 4.85
C ILE A 285 15.65 -1.49 5.96
N ARG A 286 14.49 -2.16 5.99
CA ARG A 286 14.19 -3.21 6.98
C ARG A 286 15.18 -4.38 6.90
N MET A 287 15.54 -4.79 5.69
CA MET A 287 16.55 -5.82 5.44
C MET A 287 17.91 -5.40 6.01
N LEU A 288 18.34 -4.16 5.74
CA LEU A 288 19.59 -3.64 6.26
C LEU A 288 19.57 -3.51 7.78
N GLN A 289 18.47 -3.02 8.38
CA GLN A 289 18.33 -2.93 9.83
C GLN A 289 18.36 -4.31 10.50
N SER A 290 17.71 -5.32 9.90
CA SER A 290 17.79 -6.71 10.33
C SER A 290 19.23 -7.25 10.24
N TYR A 291 19.96 -6.84 9.19
CA TYR A 291 21.36 -7.22 9.00
C TYR A 291 22.33 -6.48 9.96
N LEU A 292 22.15 -5.20 10.26
CA LEU A 292 23.06 -4.49 11.17
C LEU A 292 22.71 -4.69 12.66
N GLY A 293 21.47 -5.06 12.94
CA GLY A 293 20.90 -5.04 14.28
C GLY A 293 20.32 -3.67 14.62
N ALA A 294 19.21 -3.67 15.36
CA ALA A 294 18.41 -2.47 15.63
C ALA A 294 19.19 -1.33 16.30
N GLU A 295 19.99 -1.64 17.32
CA GLU A 295 20.74 -0.64 18.10
C GLU A 295 21.83 0.04 17.27
N THR A 296 22.65 -0.75 16.58
CA THR A 296 23.71 -0.25 15.69
C THR A 296 23.12 0.59 14.56
N PHE A 297 22.03 0.12 13.95
CA PHE A 297 21.33 0.86 12.89
C PHE A 297 20.82 2.21 13.40
N GLN A 298 20.09 2.22 14.53
CA GLN A 298 19.53 3.43 15.13
C GLN A 298 20.63 4.46 15.46
N LYS A 299 21.70 4.04 16.15
CA LYS A 299 22.79 4.93 16.54
C LYS A 299 23.48 5.56 15.33
N SER A 300 23.71 4.77 14.29
CA SER A 300 24.34 5.24 13.05
C SER A 300 23.42 6.19 12.27
N LEU A 301 22.12 5.92 12.26
CA LEU A 301 21.12 6.79 11.65
C LEU A 301 20.98 8.13 12.38
N ALA A 302 21.04 8.13 13.71
CA ALA A 302 21.06 9.36 14.50
C ALA A 302 22.28 10.23 14.16
N ALA A 303 23.47 9.63 14.02
CA ALA A 303 24.67 10.34 13.60
C ALA A 303 24.57 10.91 12.17
N TYR A 304 23.91 10.19 11.26
CA TYR A 304 23.60 10.70 9.92
C TYR A 304 22.70 11.94 9.98
N ILE A 305 21.59 11.87 10.73
CA ILE A 305 20.64 12.99 10.85
C ILE A 305 21.33 14.21 11.48
N GLU A 306 22.10 14.03 12.54
CA GLU A 306 22.84 15.12 13.19
C GLU A 306 23.82 15.79 12.22
N LYS A 307 24.55 14.99 11.43
CA LYS A 307 25.56 15.48 10.49
C LYS A 307 24.98 16.30 9.34
N PHE A 308 23.81 15.89 8.81
CA PHE A 308 23.19 16.51 7.64
C PHE A 308 22.00 17.42 7.98
N ALA A 309 21.81 17.73 9.26
CA ALA A 309 20.72 18.59 9.71
C ALA A 309 20.77 19.95 8.99
N TYR A 310 19.64 20.36 8.42
CA TYR A 310 19.46 21.58 7.63
C TYR A 310 20.21 21.62 6.29
N SER A 311 20.76 20.49 5.83
CA SER A 311 21.44 20.38 4.54
C SER A 311 20.76 19.36 3.62
N ASN A 312 21.44 19.04 2.53
CA ASN A 312 21.07 17.96 1.63
C ASN A 312 22.04 16.77 1.76
N ALA A 313 21.61 15.59 1.32
CA ALA A 313 22.40 14.37 1.34
C ALA A 313 22.15 13.50 0.09
N LYS A 314 23.12 12.63 -0.21
CA LYS A 314 23.04 11.58 -1.25
C LYS A 314 22.90 10.20 -0.63
N THR A 315 22.53 9.23 -1.44
CA THR A 315 22.50 7.81 -1.04
C THR A 315 23.84 7.37 -0.44
N GLU A 316 24.96 7.79 -1.04
CA GLU A 316 26.31 7.44 -0.56
C GLU A 316 26.64 7.99 0.83
N ASP A 317 26.07 9.14 1.20
CA ASP A 317 26.29 9.77 2.50
C ASP A 317 25.67 8.94 3.63
N LEU A 318 24.45 8.42 3.39
CA LEU A 318 23.80 7.49 4.31
C LEU A 318 24.60 6.20 4.46
N TRP A 319 25.04 5.60 3.35
CA TRP A 319 25.85 4.38 3.38
C TRP A 319 27.17 4.57 4.10
N ALA A 320 27.84 5.70 3.92
CA ALA A 320 29.06 6.02 4.64
C ALA A 320 28.81 6.10 6.17
N ALA A 321 27.73 6.76 6.59
CA ALA A 321 27.39 6.88 8.01
C ALA A 321 27.05 5.52 8.66
N LEU A 322 26.28 4.67 7.95
CA LEU A 322 25.93 3.34 8.43
C LEU A 322 27.13 2.38 8.42
N GLU A 323 28.01 2.46 7.43
CA GLU A 323 29.26 1.68 7.36
C GLU A 323 30.21 2.06 8.49
N GLU A 324 30.40 3.36 8.75
CA GLU A 324 31.23 3.86 9.86
C GLU A 324 30.71 3.41 11.23
N GLY A 325 29.39 3.52 11.46
CA GLY A 325 28.79 3.18 12.75
C GLY A 325 28.65 1.68 13.02
N SER A 326 28.60 0.84 11.98
CA SER A 326 28.44 -0.61 12.12
C SER A 326 29.73 -1.42 11.95
N GLY A 327 30.70 -0.93 11.16
CA GLY A 327 31.86 -1.70 10.75
C GLY A 327 31.58 -2.78 9.70
N GLU A 328 30.34 -2.91 9.24
CA GLU A 328 29.92 -3.82 8.17
C GLU A 328 30.08 -3.16 6.79
N PRO A 329 30.26 -3.92 5.70
CA PRO A 329 30.48 -3.38 4.35
C PRO A 329 29.18 -2.87 3.69
N VAL A 330 28.47 -1.96 4.38
CA VAL A 330 27.14 -1.44 4.00
C VAL A 330 27.17 -0.86 2.59
N LYS A 331 28.21 -0.12 2.21
CA LYS A 331 28.28 0.50 0.88
C LYS A 331 28.26 -0.55 -0.24
N THR A 332 29.05 -1.60 -0.10
CA THR A 332 29.12 -2.69 -1.09
C THR A 332 27.80 -3.46 -1.15
N LEU A 333 27.24 -3.78 0.02
CA LEU A 333 25.96 -4.45 0.15
C LEU A 333 24.86 -3.62 -0.54
N MET A 334 24.68 -2.38 -0.14
CA MET A 334 23.52 -1.57 -0.52
C MET A 334 23.61 -0.98 -1.94
N HIS A 335 24.80 -0.76 -2.49
CA HIS A 335 24.95 -0.43 -3.91
C HIS A 335 24.33 -1.50 -4.81
N SER A 336 24.42 -2.79 -4.43
CA SER A 336 23.79 -3.86 -5.19
C SER A 336 22.26 -3.82 -5.13
N TRP A 337 21.67 -3.15 -4.15
CA TRP A 337 20.21 -3.04 -3.99
C TRP A 337 19.64 -1.75 -4.55
N THR A 338 20.40 -0.65 -4.57
CA THR A 338 19.89 0.66 -4.99
C THR A 338 20.16 1.00 -6.45
N LYS A 339 21.29 0.56 -7.02
CA LYS A 339 21.76 0.97 -8.35
C LYS A 339 21.35 0.06 -9.50
N GLN A 340 20.68 -1.06 -9.21
CA GLN A 340 20.13 -1.95 -10.23
C GLN A 340 18.66 -2.26 -9.95
N GLN A 341 17.91 -2.50 -11.02
CA GLN A 341 16.52 -2.93 -10.95
C GLN A 341 16.40 -4.42 -10.60
N GLY A 342 15.25 -4.80 -10.05
CA GLY A 342 14.95 -6.18 -9.70
C GLY A 342 15.53 -6.62 -8.36
N TYR A 343 15.34 -7.90 -8.11
CA TYR A 343 15.76 -8.62 -6.91
C TYR A 343 16.02 -10.10 -7.23
N PRO A 344 16.76 -10.83 -6.37
CA PRO A 344 17.07 -12.22 -6.60
C PRO A 344 15.97 -13.18 -6.11
N VAL A 345 15.85 -14.32 -6.79
CA VAL A 345 15.36 -15.56 -6.22
C VAL A 345 16.55 -16.46 -5.89
N VAL A 346 16.60 -16.94 -4.64
CA VAL A 346 17.60 -17.88 -4.15
C VAL A 346 17.02 -19.29 -4.23
N ASN A 347 17.56 -20.11 -5.13
CA ASN A 347 17.20 -21.51 -5.29
C ASN A 347 18.03 -22.35 -4.31
N VAL A 348 17.35 -23.23 -3.58
CA VAL A 348 17.92 -23.96 -2.46
C VAL A 348 17.60 -25.44 -2.60
N LYS A 349 18.65 -26.27 -2.50
CA LYS A 349 18.53 -27.72 -2.50
C LYS A 349 19.47 -28.35 -1.47
N LEU A 350 19.04 -29.47 -0.92
CA LEU A 350 19.83 -30.22 0.06
C LEU A 350 20.59 -31.34 -0.63
N LYS A 351 21.92 -31.36 -0.53
CA LYS A 351 22.75 -32.41 -1.10
C LYS A 351 23.92 -32.74 -0.18
N ASP A 352 24.08 -34.03 0.15
CA ASP A 352 25.19 -34.53 0.98
C ASP A 352 25.37 -33.78 2.32
N GLY A 353 24.26 -33.33 2.93
CA GLY A 353 24.27 -32.56 4.18
C GLY A 353 24.69 -31.08 4.03
N LYS A 354 24.89 -30.61 2.79
CA LYS A 354 25.12 -29.21 2.45
C LYS A 354 23.89 -28.59 1.82
N LEU A 355 23.75 -27.29 2.05
CA LEU A 355 22.76 -26.48 1.37
C LEU A 355 23.42 -25.84 0.14
N GLU A 356 23.12 -26.33 -1.05
CA GLU A 356 23.56 -25.69 -2.29
C GLU A 356 22.58 -24.53 -2.58
N MET A 357 23.11 -23.31 -2.70
CA MET A 357 22.34 -22.10 -2.97
C MET A 357 22.76 -21.46 -4.29
N GLU A 358 21.79 -21.05 -5.10
CA GLU A 358 22.02 -20.33 -6.36
C GLU A 358 21.08 -19.12 -6.47
N GLN A 359 21.61 -17.93 -6.75
CA GLN A 359 20.78 -16.76 -7.05
C GLN A 359 20.64 -16.51 -8.55
N THR A 360 19.44 -16.08 -8.93
CA THR A 360 19.13 -15.50 -10.25
C THR A 360 18.18 -14.34 -10.08
N GLN A 361 18.19 -13.37 -10.98
CA GLN A 361 17.19 -12.30 -10.98
C GLN A 361 15.79 -12.88 -11.24
N PHE A 362 14.83 -12.49 -10.41
CA PHE A 362 13.44 -12.89 -10.59
C PHE A 362 12.72 -11.95 -11.56
N LEU A 363 12.04 -12.53 -12.55
CA LEU A 363 11.15 -11.82 -13.47
C LEU A 363 9.80 -12.55 -13.53
N SER A 364 8.71 -11.80 -13.43
CA SER A 364 7.35 -12.35 -13.49
C SER A 364 7.01 -12.94 -14.87
N SER A 365 7.72 -12.53 -15.92
CA SER A 365 7.64 -13.14 -17.25
C SER A 365 8.22 -14.55 -17.31
N GLY A 366 8.94 -14.98 -16.27
CA GLY A 366 9.69 -16.24 -16.24
C GLY A 366 11.01 -16.21 -17.02
N ALA A 367 11.37 -15.08 -17.63
CA ALA A 367 12.65 -14.91 -18.32
C ALA A 367 13.84 -14.97 -17.34
N GLU A 368 15.02 -15.30 -17.86
CA GLU A 368 16.27 -15.21 -17.09
C GLU A 368 16.78 -13.77 -17.07
N GLY A 369 16.98 -13.21 -15.87
CA GLY A 369 17.65 -11.93 -15.70
C GLY A 369 19.14 -12.09 -15.36
N VAL A 370 19.91 -11.03 -15.57
CA VAL A 370 21.37 -11.01 -15.40
C VAL A 370 21.83 -10.36 -14.08
N GLY A 371 20.90 -9.82 -13.29
CA GLY A 371 21.20 -9.16 -12.03
C GLY A 371 21.82 -10.11 -10.99
N GLN A 372 22.68 -9.56 -10.14
CA GLN A 372 23.35 -10.26 -9.05
C GLN A 372 23.46 -9.34 -7.84
N TRP A 373 23.14 -9.84 -6.65
CA TRP A 373 23.08 -9.06 -5.42
C TRP A 373 24.02 -9.62 -4.35
N VAL A 374 24.42 -8.75 -3.43
CA VAL A 374 24.95 -9.17 -2.13
C VAL A 374 23.76 -9.40 -1.21
N VAL A 375 23.39 -10.65 -0.97
CA VAL A 375 22.16 -11.01 -0.25
C VAL A 375 22.46 -11.30 1.21
N PRO A 376 21.92 -10.54 2.19
CA PRO A 376 22.05 -10.87 3.60
C PRO A 376 21.10 -12.01 3.96
N ILE A 377 21.58 -13.25 3.83
CA ILE A 377 20.81 -14.45 4.12
C ILE A 377 20.64 -14.59 5.63
N THR A 378 19.39 -14.75 6.07
CA THR A 378 19.06 -15.32 7.39
C THR A 378 18.54 -16.74 7.19
N LEU A 379 18.94 -17.65 8.07
CA LEU A 379 18.60 -19.07 7.97
C LEU A 379 18.27 -19.64 9.35
N CYS A 380 17.20 -20.43 9.45
CA CYS A 380 16.93 -21.27 10.61
C CYS A 380 16.58 -22.71 10.18
N CYS A 381 16.81 -23.65 11.09
CA CYS A 381 16.64 -25.08 10.86
C CYS A 381 16.01 -25.73 12.09
N CYS A 382 14.93 -26.50 11.92
CA CYS A 382 14.17 -27.17 12.99
C CYS A 382 13.49 -26.22 14.03
N SER A 383 14.07 -25.06 14.33
CA SER A 383 13.63 -24.09 15.35
C SER A 383 14.14 -22.68 15.03
N TYR A 384 13.36 -21.66 15.41
CA TYR A 384 13.74 -20.24 15.36
C TYR A 384 14.78 -19.82 16.40
N SER A 385 15.02 -20.65 17.41
CA SER A 385 16.01 -20.37 18.46
C SER A 385 17.46 -20.38 17.97
N ARG A 386 17.72 -21.00 16.82
CA ARG A 386 19.03 -21.08 16.18
C ARG A 386 18.93 -20.46 14.79
N GLN A 387 19.47 -19.26 14.66
CA GLN A 387 19.51 -18.51 13.42
C GLN A 387 20.96 -18.24 13.05
N GLU A 388 21.28 -18.42 11.78
CA GLU A 388 22.53 -17.96 11.20
C GLU A 388 22.25 -16.78 10.27
N LYS A 389 23.24 -15.92 10.14
CA LYS A 389 23.22 -14.79 9.21
C LYS A 389 24.56 -14.62 8.53
N PHE A 390 24.56 -14.48 7.21
CA PHE A 390 25.76 -14.29 6.40
C PHE A 390 25.45 -13.56 5.10
N LEU A 391 26.48 -13.04 4.43
CA LEU A 391 26.36 -12.42 3.10
C LEU A 391 26.59 -13.46 2.01
N PHE A 392 25.65 -13.58 1.08
CA PHE A 392 25.73 -14.41 -0.12
C PHE A 392 26.03 -13.52 -1.33
N ASN A 393 27.23 -13.63 -1.88
CA ASN A 393 27.75 -12.67 -2.87
C ASN A 393 27.90 -13.28 -4.25
N GLY A 394 28.18 -14.58 -4.34
CA GLY A 394 28.37 -15.31 -5.57
C GLY A 394 27.07 -15.67 -6.28
N LYS A 395 27.18 -16.19 -7.50
CA LYS A 395 26.05 -16.79 -8.21
C LYS A 395 25.59 -18.09 -7.56
N GLN A 396 26.56 -18.88 -7.08
CA GLN A 396 26.32 -20.15 -6.41
C GLN A 396 27.32 -20.33 -5.27
N GLU A 397 26.85 -20.73 -4.10
CA GLU A 397 27.66 -21.04 -2.92
C GLU A 397 27.06 -22.22 -2.15
N ASP A 398 27.92 -23.02 -1.50
CA ASP A 398 27.52 -24.11 -0.62
C ASP A 398 27.60 -23.64 0.83
N PHE A 399 26.51 -23.82 1.60
CA PHE A 399 26.51 -23.58 3.03
C PHE A 399 26.53 -24.91 3.80
N ASN A 400 27.46 -25.04 4.74
CA ASN A 400 27.58 -26.25 5.55
C ASN A 400 26.59 -26.21 6.72
N LEU A 401 25.65 -27.16 6.76
CA LEU A 401 24.64 -27.27 7.82
C LEU A 401 25.19 -27.95 9.09
N SER A 402 26.44 -28.44 9.08
CA SER A 402 27.04 -29.12 10.22
C SER A 402 27.11 -28.19 11.44
N GLY A 403 26.38 -28.53 12.51
CA GLY A 403 26.27 -27.72 13.73
C GLY A 403 24.91 -27.04 13.92
N LEU A 404 24.11 -26.86 12.87
CA LEU A 404 22.73 -26.34 12.97
C LEU A 404 21.66 -27.40 13.15
N VAL A 405 21.88 -28.60 12.61
CA VAL A 405 20.87 -29.65 12.55
C VAL A 405 20.86 -30.46 13.86
N GLU A 406 20.03 -30.04 14.82
CA GLU A 406 19.68 -30.83 16.01
C GLU A 406 18.15 -30.97 16.12
N CYS A 407 17.54 -31.52 15.08
CA CYS A 407 16.14 -31.93 15.14
C CYS A 407 15.98 -33.09 16.13
N GLN A 408 15.05 -32.98 17.08
CA GLN A 408 14.73 -34.07 18.01
C GLN A 408 14.22 -35.33 17.29
N LYS A 409 13.52 -35.15 16.16
CA LYS A 409 13.08 -36.22 15.25
C LYS A 409 13.37 -35.83 13.81
N LYS A 410 13.70 -36.82 12.97
CA LYS A 410 13.95 -36.61 11.52
C LYS A 410 12.74 -36.05 10.77
N GLU A 411 11.54 -36.33 11.28
CA GLU A 411 10.24 -35.84 10.79
C GLU A 411 10.03 -34.34 11.07
N ASP A 412 10.76 -33.76 12.05
CA ASP A 412 10.67 -32.34 12.39
C ASP A 412 11.61 -31.46 11.55
N PHE A 413 12.35 -32.05 10.62
CA PHE A 413 13.34 -31.33 9.84
C PHE A 413 12.71 -30.49 8.72
N TRP A 414 12.93 -29.19 8.83
CA TRP A 414 12.66 -28.15 7.84
C TRP A 414 13.77 -27.10 7.92
N ILE A 415 14.02 -26.43 6.79
CA ILE A 415 14.95 -25.30 6.68
C ILE A 415 14.17 -24.11 6.13
N LYS A 416 14.35 -22.93 6.74
CA LYS A 416 13.76 -21.69 6.28
C LYS A 416 14.84 -20.62 6.11
N LEU A 417 15.01 -20.15 4.89
CA LEU A 417 15.79 -18.94 4.58
C LEU A 417 14.88 -17.72 4.58
N ASN A 418 15.45 -16.53 4.71
CA ASN A 418 14.73 -15.27 4.84
C ASN A 418 13.79 -15.29 6.05
N VAL A 419 14.37 -15.56 7.22
CA VAL A 419 13.63 -15.70 8.50
C VAL A 419 12.82 -14.43 8.77
N ASN A 420 11.54 -14.62 9.09
CA ASN A 420 10.54 -13.56 9.27
C ASN A 420 10.36 -12.62 8.07
N GLN A 421 10.84 -13.03 6.89
CA GLN A 421 10.72 -12.29 5.63
C GLN A 421 11.27 -10.86 5.75
N THR A 422 12.42 -10.73 6.40
CA THR A 422 13.07 -9.43 6.59
C THR A 422 13.89 -8.98 5.38
N GLY A 423 14.30 -9.91 4.51
CA GLY A 423 15.05 -9.64 3.29
C GLY A 423 14.16 -9.42 2.06
N PHE A 424 14.59 -8.51 1.17
CA PHE A 424 13.92 -8.23 -0.10
C PHE A 424 14.36 -9.22 -1.21
N TYR A 425 14.19 -10.51 -0.96
CA TYR A 425 14.46 -11.58 -1.94
C TYR A 425 13.50 -12.76 -1.76
N ARG A 426 13.38 -13.58 -2.80
CA ARG A 426 12.52 -14.78 -2.79
C ARG A 426 13.35 -16.04 -2.59
N VAL A 427 12.72 -17.10 -2.09
CA VAL A 427 13.37 -18.40 -1.93
C VAL A 427 12.60 -19.48 -2.68
N SER A 428 13.29 -20.21 -3.55
CA SER A 428 12.76 -21.40 -4.20
C SER A 428 13.38 -22.63 -3.57
N TYR A 429 12.54 -23.55 -3.10
CA TYR A 429 12.97 -24.81 -2.50
C TYR A 429 12.72 -25.95 -3.47
N ASP A 430 13.63 -26.94 -3.49
CA ASP A 430 13.38 -28.21 -4.18
C ASP A 430 12.17 -28.97 -3.58
N GLU A 431 11.73 -30.04 -4.26
CA GLU A 431 10.53 -30.78 -3.87
C GLU A 431 10.62 -31.39 -2.46
N GLU A 432 11.81 -31.81 -2.03
CA GLU A 432 12.03 -32.39 -0.71
C GLU A 432 11.85 -31.32 0.37
N LEU A 433 12.56 -30.19 0.27
CA LEU A 433 12.50 -29.10 1.23
C LEU A 433 11.11 -28.44 1.24
N ALA A 434 10.48 -28.25 0.07
CA ALA A 434 9.13 -27.73 -0.04
C ALA A 434 8.11 -28.63 0.68
N SER A 435 8.23 -29.96 0.55
CA SER A 435 7.36 -30.91 1.25
C SER A 435 7.51 -30.83 2.77
N ARG A 436 8.74 -30.65 3.25
CA ARG A 436 9.03 -30.46 4.68
C ARG A 436 8.46 -29.15 5.22
N LEU A 437 8.54 -28.07 4.44
CA LEU A 437 7.92 -26.79 4.79
C LEU A 437 6.38 -26.89 4.84
N ARG A 438 5.74 -27.61 3.92
CA ARG A 438 4.29 -27.89 3.99
C ARG A 438 3.91 -28.57 5.29
N PHE A 439 4.63 -29.63 5.66
CA PHE A 439 4.41 -30.32 6.94
C PHE A 439 4.63 -29.39 8.14
N ALA A 440 5.63 -28.50 8.09
CA ALA A 440 5.87 -27.51 9.13
C ALA A 440 4.74 -26.48 9.25
N ILE A 441 4.10 -26.10 8.13
CA ILE A 441 2.92 -25.23 8.11
C ILE A 441 1.72 -25.94 8.73
N GLU A 442 1.42 -27.16 8.29
CA GLU A 442 0.32 -27.98 8.82
C GLU A 442 0.47 -28.23 10.33
N ALA A 443 1.70 -28.43 10.79
CA ALA A 443 2.02 -28.60 12.21
C ALA A 443 2.17 -27.27 12.99
N ASN A 444 1.89 -26.12 12.37
CA ASN A 444 2.00 -24.78 12.95
C ASN A 444 3.38 -24.48 13.59
N LYS A 445 4.47 -24.91 12.92
CA LYS A 445 5.86 -24.77 13.40
C LYS A 445 6.57 -23.51 12.91
N LEU A 446 6.06 -22.85 11.86
CA LEU A 446 6.63 -21.63 11.29
C LEU A 446 6.01 -20.39 11.92
N SER A 447 6.74 -19.27 11.98
CA SER A 447 6.19 -17.98 12.44
C SER A 447 5.10 -17.47 11.50
N ALA A 448 4.22 -16.60 12.00
CA ALA A 448 3.19 -15.97 11.18
C ALA A 448 3.82 -15.32 9.93
N ALA A 449 4.90 -14.55 10.07
CA ALA A 449 5.62 -13.90 8.97
C ALA A 449 6.18 -14.90 7.92
N ASP A 450 6.66 -16.07 8.35
CA ASP A 450 7.21 -17.07 7.41
C ASP A 450 6.13 -17.89 6.70
N ARG A 451 4.97 -18.09 7.34
CA ARG A 451 3.75 -18.61 6.71
C ARG A 451 3.10 -17.59 5.77
N TYR A 452 3.05 -16.34 6.24
CA TYR A 452 2.32 -15.17 5.75
C TYR A 452 2.14 -15.14 4.24
N GLY A 453 3.15 -14.72 3.50
CA GLY A 453 2.96 -14.34 2.11
C GLY A 453 1.79 -13.38 1.81
N LYS A 454 1.13 -12.71 2.77
CA LYS A 454 -0.11 -11.90 2.67
C LYS A 454 -0.03 -10.58 1.89
N VAL A 455 -1.19 -10.22 1.35
CA VAL A 455 -1.68 -8.83 1.27
C VAL A 455 -2.99 -8.71 2.08
N LEU A 456 -3.25 -7.59 2.75
CA LEU A 456 -4.58 -7.22 3.22
C LEU A 456 -5.54 -7.37 2.03
N THR A 457 -6.61 -8.15 2.23
CA THR A 457 -7.63 -8.29 1.19
C THR A 457 -8.15 -6.93 0.75
N GLU A 458 -8.65 -6.87 -0.47
CA GLU A 458 -9.10 -5.66 -1.17
C GLU A 458 -10.06 -4.77 -0.36
N ALA A 459 -10.54 -5.20 0.82
CA ALA A 459 -11.25 -4.38 1.78
C ALA A 459 -10.36 -3.32 2.51
N SER A 460 -9.05 -3.55 2.65
CA SER A 460 -8.19 -2.70 3.49
C SER A 460 -7.11 -1.94 2.71
N TYR A 461 -6.68 -2.40 1.52
CA TYR A 461 -5.73 -1.67 0.66
C TYR A 461 -6.34 -0.87 -0.48
N LYS A 462 -7.67 -0.88 -0.59
CA LYS A 462 -8.35 0.09 -1.43
C LYS A 462 -8.18 1.53 -0.94
N TRP A 463 -7.51 1.71 0.20
CA TRP A 463 -7.26 2.98 0.82
C TRP A 463 -5.78 3.29 0.90
N MET A 464 -4.90 2.33 1.27
CA MET A 464 -3.48 2.58 1.58
C MET A 464 -2.69 3.27 0.45
N LEU A 465 -2.31 4.52 0.77
CA LEU A 465 -1.57 5.53 0.02
C LEU A 465 -2.23 6.14 -1.24
N PRO A 466 -2.36 7.47 -1.21
CA PRO A 466 -1.77 8.31 -2.25
C PRO A 466 -0.58 9.16 -1.75
N CYS A 467 0.12 8.77 -0.67
CA CYS A 467 1.47 9.33 -0.42
C CYS A 467 2.55 8.61 -1.20
N ALA A 468 2.35 7.36 -1.64
CA ALA A 468 3.14 6.73 -2.71
C ALA A 468 2.19 6.49 -3.86
N THR A 469 2.55 6.91 -5.06
CA THR A 469 1.71 6.68 -6.22
C THR A 469 2.14 5.38 -6.89
N VAL A 470 1.38 4.83 -7.84
CA VAL A 470 1.66 3.57 -8.57
C VAL A 470 1.32 2.21 -7.87
N LEU A 471 0.39 1.50 -8.54
CA LEU A 471 0.10 0.05 -8.54
C LEU A 471 -0.55 -0.64 -7.31
N THR A 472 -1.89 -0.70 -7.31
CA THR A 472 -2.64 -1.77 -6.61
C THR A 472 -3.42 -2.60 -7.64
N ILE A 473 -2.77 -3.63 -8.19
CA ILE A 473 -3.42 -4.77 -8.87
C ILE A 473 -2.68 -6.03 -8.46
N LEU A 474 -3.48 -7.01 -8.01
CA LEU A 474 -3.22 -8.42 -7.66
C LEU A 474 -1.97 -8.67 -6.83
N LEU A 475 -2.13 -9.47 -5.79
CA LEU A 475 -1.44 -9.35 -4.52
C LEU A 475 -0.36 -10.44 -4.39
N PHE A 476 0.91 -10.11 -4.07
CA PHE A 476 2.10 -11.00 -4.15
C PHE A 476 3.18 -10.73 -3.04
N GLY A 477 2.94 -11.22 -1.81
CA GLY A 477 3.82 -11.45 -0.64
C GLY A 477 5.35 -11.65 -0.75
N THR A 478 5.97 -11.88 0.40
CA THR A 478 7.03 -12.90 0.57
C THR A 478 6.68 -13.81 1.73
N GLY A 479 7.01 -15.09 1.61
CA GLY A 479 6.40 -16.17 2.39
C GLY A 479 6.26 -17.42 1.55
N VAL A 480 6.10 -18.59 2.17
CA VAL A 480 5.99 -19.85 1.41
C VAL A 480 4.83 -19.81 0.41
N LEU A 481 3.66 -19.32 0.86
CA LEU A 481 2.48 -19.17 -0.01
C LEU A 481 2.74 -18.20 -1.17
N ASP A 482 3.44 -17.11 -0.90
CA ASP A 482 3.64 -16.11 -1.93
C ASP A 482 4.69 -16.48 -2.95
N ASP A 483 5.85 -16.95 -2.49
CA ASP A 483 6.92 -17.36 -3.39
C ASP A 483 6.40 -18.42 -4.35
N THR A 484 5.58 -19.37 -3.86
CA THR A 484 4.90 -20.36 -4.71
C THR A 484 3.93 -19.71 -5.71
N TYR A 485 3.12 -18.74 -5.30
CA TYR A 485 2.20 -18.06 -6.21
C TYR A 485 2.92 -17.21 -7.27
N ALA A 486 3.96 -16.47 -6.90
CA ALA A 486 4.80 -15.71 -7.82
C ALA A 486 5.54 -16.62 -8.81
N LEU A 487 6.07 -17.75 -8.32
CA LEU A 487 6.68 -18.78 -9.18
C LEU A 487 5.66 -19.43 -10.12
N CYS A 488 4.41 -19.61 -9.67
CA CYS A 488 3.32 -20.14 -10.49
C CYS A 488 2.95 -19.17 -11.62
N MET A 489 2.78 -17.89 -11.32
CA MET A 489 2.58 -16.85 -12.34
C MET A 489 3.72 -16.79 -13.36
N ALA A 490 4.96 -16.94 -12.90
CA ALA A 490 6.14 -16.97 -13.77
C ALA A 490 6.27 -18.27 -14.60
N GLY A 491 5.35 -19.23 -14.45
CA GLY A 491 5.40 -20.54 -15.11
C GLY A 491 6.51 -21.46 -14.58
N LYS A 492 7.10 -21.14 -13.43
CA LYS A 492 8.17 -21.93 -12.77
C LYS A 492 7.63 -22.98 -11.80
N GLN A 493 6.36 -22.89 -11.41
CA GLN A 493 5.65 -23.89 -10.60
C GLN A 493 4.22 -24.13 -11.13
N LYS A 494 3.67 -25.30 -10.84
CA LYS A 494 2.33 -25.71 -11.29
C LYS A 494 1.24 -25.11 -10.38
N LEU A 495 0.09 -24.76 -10.96
CA LEU A 495 -1.08 -24.31 -10.23
C LEU A 495 -1.60 -25.35 -9.24
N VAL A 496 -1.57 -26.63 -9.61
CA VAL A 496 -1.93 -27.73 -8.70
C VAL A 496 -1.11 -27.70 -7.40
N SER A 497 0.18 -27.37 -7.48
CA SER A 497 1.03 -27.25 -6.29
C SER A 497 0.59 -26.11 -5.38
N LEU A 498 0.16 -24.99 -5.97
CA LEU A 498 -0.37 -23.85 -5.24
C LEU A 498 -1.73 -24.16 -4.59
N LEU A 499 -2.63 -24.88 -5.27
CA LEU A 499 -3.91 -25.30 -4.71
C LEU A 499 -3.75 -26.21 -3.49
N HIS A 500 -2.84 -27.19 -3.54
CA HIS A 500 -2.51 -28.01 -2.38
C HIS A 500 -1.92 -27.20 -1.24
N LEU A 501 -1.08 -26.20 -1.56
CA LEU A 501 -0.54 -25.30 -0.54
C LEU A 501 -1.63 -24.47 0.12
N VAL A 502 -2.61 -23.95 -0.64
CA VAL A 502 -3.79 -23.25 -0.10
C VAL A 502 -4.57 -24.17 0.86
N ALA A 503 -4.84 -25.42 0.47
CA ALA A 503 -5.56 -26.39 1.30
C ALA A 503 -4.86 -26.69 2.64
N ALA A 504 -3.52 -26.60 2.69
CA ALA A 504 -2.74 -26.81 3.91
C ALA A 504 -3.01 -25.76 5.02
N TYR A 505 -3.60 -24.60 4.69
CA TYR A 505 -3.92 -23.53 5.64
C TYR A 505 -5.30 -23.68 6.33
N LYS A 506 -5.95 -24.85 6.24
CA LYS A 506 -7.30 -25.09 6.79
C LYS A 506 -7.45 -24.82 8.30
N ASP A 507 -6.35 -24.86 9.05
CA ASP A 507 -6.31 -24.64 10.50
C ASP A 507 -5.69 -23.27 10.88
N GLU A 508 -5.53 -22.35 9.92
CA GLU A 508 -4.89 -21.04 10.16
C GLU A 508 -5.71 -20.15 11.12
N THR A 509 -4.99 -19.40 11.94
CA THR A 509 -5.55 -18.55 13.01
C THR A 509 -5.11 -17.10 12.86
N GLU A 510 -3.96 -16.85 12.23
CA GLU A 510 -3.44 -15.52 12.02
C GLU A 510 -4.23 -14.82 10.92
N TYR A 511 -4.86 -13.69 11.28
CA TYR A 511 -5.53 -12.78 10.34
C TYR A 511 -4.68 -12.55 9.10
N THR A 512 -3.39 -12.37 9.35
CA THR A 512 -2.52 -11.97 8.31
C THR A 512 -2.37 -13.05 7.25
N VAL A 513 -1.91 -14.22 7.63
CA VAL A 513 -1.78 -15.36 6.72
C VAL A 513 -3.11 -15.68 6.01
N LEU A 514 -4.24 -15.72 6.74
CA LEU A 514 -5.53 -16.10 6.16
C LEU A 514 -6.01 -15.14 5.07
N ALA A 515 -5.78 -13.84 5.24
CA ALA A 515 -6.05 -12.86 4.20
C ALA A 515 -5.20 -13.10 2.94
N ARG A 516 -3.96 -13.60 3.07
CA ARG A 516 -3.19 -14.01 1.87
C ARG A 516 -3.92 -15.09 1.10
N VAL A 517 -4.35 -16.10 1.86
CA VAL A 517 -4.96 -17.30 1.29
C VAL A 517 -6.18 -16.87 0.49
N ILE A 518 -6.97 -15.95 1.03
CA ILE A 518 -8.11 -15.34 0.34
C ILE A 518 -7.68 -14.65 -0.96
N ASP A 519 -6.71 -13.73 -0.94
CA ASP A 519 -6.30 -13.00 -2.15
C ASP A 519 -5.73 -13.92 -3.22
N THR A 520 -4.92 -14.90 -2.80
CA THR A 520 -4.39 -15.93 -3.69
C THR A 520 -5.53 -16.69 -4.33
N SER A 521 -6.53 -17.09 -3.53
CA SER A 521 -7.71 -17.82 -3.98
C SER A 521 -8.54 -17.03 -4.98
N LEU A 522 -8.80 -15.75 -4.71
CA LEU A 522 -9.52 -14.88 -5.63
C LEU A 522 -8.75 -14.69 -6.95
N SER A 523 -7.43 -14.48 -6.89
CA SER A 523 -6.63 -14.43 -8.11
C SER A 523 -6.65 -15.74 -8.91
N ILE A 524 -6.66 -16.89 -8.25
CA ILE A 524 -6.80 -18.19 -8.92
C ILE A 524 -8.17 -18.28 -9.59
N VAL A 525 -9.24 -17.81 -8.95
CA VAL A 525 -10.59 -17.76 -9.54
C VAL A 525 -10.60 -16.93 -10.82
N GLU A 526 -10.00 -15.74 -10.83
CA GLU A 526 -9.93 -14.90 -12.03
C GLU A 526 -9.17 -15.58 -13.17
N MET A 527 -8.06 -16.23 -12.86
CA MET A 527 -7.24 -16.92 -13.85
C MET A 527 -7.99 -18.15 -14.39
N VAL A 528 -8.58 -18.99 -13.52
CA VAL A 528 -9.36 -20.18 -13.92
C VAL A 528 -10.59 -19.79 -14.74
N ALA A 529 -11.21 -18.64 -14.47
CA ALA A 529 -12.33 -18.15 -15.27
C ALA A 529 -11.99 -18.00 -16.77
N VAL A 530 -10.73 -17.73 -17.10
CA VAL A 530 -10.24 -17.62 -18.49
C VAL A 530 -9.57 -18.92 -18.96
N ALA A 531 -8.80 -19.58 -18.09
CA ALA A 531 -8.01 -20.75 -18.45
C ALA A 531 -8.82 -22.04 -18.54
N ALA A 532 -9.77 -22.26 -17.62
CA ALA A 532 -10.56 -23.49 -17.49
C ALA A 532 -11.98 -23.17 -16.97
N PRO A 533 -12.81 -22.44 -17.74
CA PRO A 533 -14.12 -21.94 -17.29
C PRO A 533 -15.07 -23.05 -16.83
N GLU A 534 -14.97 -24.25 -17.39
CA GLU A 534 -15.76 -25.43 -16.99
C GLU A 534 -15.44 -25.92 -15.56
N GLY A 535 -14.25 -25.61 -15.03
CA GLY A 535 -13.82 -25.93 -13.68
C GLY A 535 -14.16 -24.86 -12.64
N LEU A 536 -14.54 -23.65 -13.08
CA LEU A 536 -14.70 -22.47 -12.22
C LEU A 536 -15.70 -22.70 -11.08
N GLY A 537 -16.84 -23.32 -11.38
CA GLY A 537 -17.87 -23.59 -10.36
C GLY A 537 -17.38 -24.53 -9.25
N LYS A 538 -16.56 -25.53 -9.59
CA LYS A 538 -15.98 -26.48 -8.62
C LYS A 538 -14.92 -25.81 -7.76
N LEU A 539 -14.07 -24.99 -8.38
CA LEU A 539 -13.09 -24.19 -7.66
C LEU A 539 -13.78 -23.25 -6.66
N LYS A 540 -14.81 -22.51 -7.09
CA LYS A 540 -15.57 -21.62 -6.19
C LYS A 540 -16.17 -22.40 -5.02
N LYS A 541 -16.77 -23.58 -5.28
CA LYS A 541 -17.31 -24.43 -4.22
C LYS A 541 -16.23 -24.85 -3.21
N PHE A 542 -15.09 -25.36 -3.67
CA PHE A 542 -13.97 -25.70 -2.80
C PHE A 542 -13.53 -24.50 -1.93
N LEU A 543 -13.38 -23.32 -2.53
CA LEU A 543 -12.94 -22.13 -1.79
C LEU A 543 -14.00 -21.65 -0.79
N ILE A 544 -15.29 -21.76 -1.11
CA ILE A 544 -16.37 -21.50 -0.16
C ILE A 544 -16.28 -22.47 1.01
N ASP A 545 -16.14 -23.77 0.75
CA ASP A 545 -16.06 -24.81 1.80
C ASP A 545 -14.81 -24.65 2.67
N PHE A 546 -13.70 -24.17 2.07
CA PHE A 546 -12.49 -23.83 2.79
C PHE A 546 -12.66 -22.58 3.69
N LEU A 547 -13.32 -21.53 3.19
CA LEU A 547 -13.45 -20.25 3.90
C LEU A 547 -14.59 -20.21 4.92
N GLU A 548 -15.64 -21.01 4.70
CA GLU A 548 -16.86 -21.01 5.52
C GLU A 548 -16.58 -21.32 7.01
N PRO A 549 -15.76 -22.32 7.39
CA PRO A 549 -15.46 -22.58 8.81
C PRO A 549 -14.85 -21.38 9.52
N PHE A 550 -13.97 -20.62 8.85
CA PHE A 550 -13.39 -19.39 9.41
C PHE A 550 -14.45 -18.31 9.59
N ALA A 551 -15.35 -18.15 8.60
CA ALA A 551 -16.44 -17.19 8.66
C ALA A 551 -17.47 -17.52 9.75
N GLN A 552 -17.78 -18.81 9.95
CA GLN A 552 -18.64 -19.28 11.05
C GLN A 552 -17.98 -19.02 12.41
N ARG A 553 -16.65 -19.23 12.52
CA ARG A 553 -15.88 -18.96 13.74
C ARG A 553 -15.90 -17.47 14.11
N ILE A 554 -15.72 -16.56 13.15
CA ILE A 554 -15.65 -15.12 13.44
C ILE A 554 -17.03 -14.45 13.50
N GLY A 555 -17.99 -14.91 12.69
CA GLY A 555 -19.34 -14.37 12.61
C GLY A 555 -19.43 -12.92 12.09
N TRP A 556 -20.65 -12.42 11.96
CA TRP A 556 -20.93 -11.05 11.52
C TRP A 556 -20.80 -10.00 12.64
N ASP A 557 -20.95 -10.43 13.89
CA ASP A 557 -20.97 -9.55 15.06
C ASP A 557 -19.68 -9.70 15.85
N ALA A 558 -19.18 -8.59 16.40
CA ALA A 558 -18.02 -8.62 17.27
C ALA A 558 -18.33 -9.35 18.58
N LYS A 559 -17.41 -10.20 19.03
CA LYS A 559 -17.51 -11.02 20.25
C LYS A 559 -16.63 -10.47 21.36
N SER A 560 -16.97 -10.79 22.60
CA SER A 560 -16.16 -10.40 23.76
C SER A 560 -14.74 -10.98 23.67
N GLY A 561 -13.73 -10.14 23.84
CA GLY A 561 -12.31 -10.52 23.78
C GLY A 561 -11.67 -10.42 22.40
N GLU A 562 -12.44 -10.11 21.35
CA GLU A 562 -11.88 -9.84 20.02
C GLU A 562 -11.16 -8.48 19.96
N GLY A 563 -10.12 -8.43 19.14
CA GLY A 563 -9.28 -7.25 18.95
C GLY A 563 -9.35 -6.67 17.54
N HIS A 564 -8.38 -5.80 17.26
CA HIS A 564 -8.25 -5.09 15.98
C HIS A 564 -8.16 -6.05 14.77
N LEU A 565 -7.36 -7.12 14.90
CA LEU A 565 -7.13 -8.07 13.81
C LEU A 565 -8.37 -8.91 13.48
N ASP A 566 -9.22 -9.20 14.47
CA ASP A 566 -10.50 -9.89 14.25
C ASP A 566 -11.46 -9.01 13.45
N ALA A 567 -11.55 -7.72 13.75
CA ALA A 567 -12.35 -6.77 12.98
C ALA A 567 -11.93 -6.73 11.50
N LEU A 568 -10.61 -6.68 11.25
CA LEU A 568 -10.07 -6.72 9.89
C LEU A 568 -10.34 -8.07 9.19
N LEU A 569 -10.17 -9.18 9.91
CA LEU A 569 -10.41 -10.53 9.38
C LEU A 569 -11.87 -10.74 9.00
N ARG A 570 -12.81 -10.24 9.82
CA ARG A 570 -14.23 -10.36 9.60
C ARG A 570 -14.66 -9.72 8.29
N GLY A 571 -14.34 -8.44 8.11
CA GLY A 571 -14.67 -7.71 6.88
C GLY A 571 -14.05 -8.37 5.65
N THR A 572 -12.81 -8.83 5.78
CA THR A 572 -12.06 -9.58 4.78
C THR A 572 -12.77 -10.86 4.33
N LEU A 573 -13.06 -11.78 5.28
CA LEU A 573 -13.66 -13.08 4.98
C LEU A 573 -15.05 -12.95 4.38
N LEU A 574 -15.90 -12.10 4.96
CA LEU A 574 -17.27 -11.91 4.51
C LEU A 574 -17.32 -11.29 3.11
N THR A 575 -16.40 -10.38 2.79
CA THR A 575 -16.29 -9.81 1.44
C THR A 575 -15.91 -10.89 0.43
N ALA A 576 -14.90 -11.71 0.73
CA ALA A 576 -14.47 -12.79 -0.17
C ALA A 576 -15.57 -13.84 -0.40
N LEU A 577 -16.29 -14.25 0.65
CA LEU A 577 -17.43 -15.15 0.51
C LEU A 577 -18.55 -14.54 -0.35
N ALA A 578 -18.81 -13.24 -0.23
CA ALA A 578 -19.75 -12.54 -1.10
C ALA A 578 -19.29 -12.56 -2.57
N GLU A 579 -18.02 -12.26 -2.86
CA GLU A 579 -17.44 -12.31 -4.22
C GLU A 579 -17.43 -13.71 -4.83
N LEU A 580 -17.25 -14.74 -4.00
CA LEU A 580 -17.34 -16.14 -4.41
C LEU A 580 -18.78 -16.60 -4.68
N GLY A 581 -19.79 -15.83 -4.25
CA GLY A 581 -21.20 -16.16 -4.46
C GLY A 581 -21.82 -17.02 -3.35
N HIS A 582 -21.30 -16.97 -2.13
CA HIS A 582 -21.83 -17.75 -1.01
C HIS A 582 -23.22 -17.25 -0.58
N GLU A 583 -24.27 -18.03 -0.86
CA GLU A 583 -25.66 -17.63 -0.67
C GLU A 583 -26.00 -17.23 0.78
N ALA A 584 -25.51 -17.97 1.78
CA ALA A 584 -25.81 -17.65 3.18
C ALA A 584 -25.21 -16.31 3.61
N THR A 585 -23.97 -16.01 3.17
CA THR A 585 -23.35 -14.70 3.38
C THR A 585 -24.14 -13.61 2.67
N ILE A 586 -24.53 -13.81 1.40
CA ILE A 586 -25.28 -12.81 0.62
C ILE A 586 -26.64 -12.50 1.26
N ASN A 587 -27.39 -13.53 1.66
CA ASN A 587 -28.71 -13.34 2.26
C ASN A 587 -28.64 -12.58 3.58
N GLU A 588 -27.67 -12.91 4.45
CA GLU A 588 -27.49 -12.21 5.72
C GLU A 588 -26.99 -10.77 5.52
N ALA A 589 -26.09 -10.56 4.56
CA ALA A 589 -25.59 -9.26 4.16
C ALA A 589 -26.72 -8.33 3.67
N VAL A 590 -27.58 -8.81 2.77
CA VAL A 590 -28.72 -8.05 2.24
C VAL A 590 -29.74 -7.76 3.34
N ARG A 591 -30.00 -8.71 4.24
CA ARG A 591 -30.87 -8.48 5.41
C ARG A 591 -30.35 -7.32 6.27
N ARG A 592 -29.06 -7.35 6.64
CA ARG A 592 -28.41 -6.28 7.43
C ARG A 592 -28.39 -4.95 6.68
N PHE A 593 -28.15 -4.97 5.37
CA PHE A 593 -28.20 -3.77 4.53
C PHE A 593 -29.58 -3.13 4.51
N ASN A 594 -30.65 -3.91 4.36
CA ASN A 594 -32.02 -3.38 4.35
C ASN A 594 -32.37 -2.71 5.68
N ILE A 595 -31.94 -3.29 6.81
CA ILE A 595 -32.11 -2.65 8.12
C ILE A 595 -31.29 -1.36 8.20
N PHE A 596 -30.05 -1.37 7.70
CA PHE A 596 -29.21 -0.17 7.63
C PHE A 596 -29.82 0.94 6.75
N VAL A 597 -30.63 0.59 5.74
CA VAL A 597 -31.36 1.57 4.92
C VAL A 597 -32.46 2.27 5.72
N GLU A 598 -33.11 1.56 6.63
CA GLU A 598 -34.16 2.09 7.50
C GLU A 598 -33.59 2.84 8.72
N ASP A 599 -32.48 2.34 9.28
CA ASP A 599 -31.79 2.89 10.45
C ASP A 599 -30.27 2.94 10.21
N ARG A 600 -29.76 4.12 9.88
CA ARG A 600 -28.32 4.36 9.62
C ARG A 600 -27.46 4.19 10.86
N GLU A 601 -28.05 4.24 12.05
CA GLU A 601 -27.37 4.11 13.33
C GLU A 601 -27.39 2.67 13.86
N THR A 602 -27.96 1.73 13.10
CA THR A 602 -28.10 0.35 13.52
C THR A 602 -26.74 -0.30 13.84
N PRO A 603 -26.62 -1.01 14.98
CA PRO A 603 -25.41 -1.74 15.31
C PRO A 603 -25.25 -3.02 14.46
N LEU A 604 -26.27 -3.41 13.68
CA LEU A 604 -26.25 -4.63 12.89
C LEU A 604 -25.33 -4.57 11.66
N LEU A 605 -24.98 -3.36 11.20
CA LEU A 605 -24.06 -3.18 10.08
C LEU A 605 -22.94 -2.19 10.45
N PRO A 606 -22.02 -2.59 11.34
CA PRO A 606 -20.91 -1.74 11.75
C PRO A 606 -19.95 -1.50 10.57
N PRO A 607 -19.16 -0.41 10.61
CA PRO A 607 -18.29 0.00 9.49
C PRO A 607 -17.38 -1.10 8.93
N ASP A 608 -16.88 -1.99 9.78
CA ASP A 608 -15.95 -3.07 9.40
C ASP A 608 -16.55 -4.10 8.42
N VAL A 609 -17.87 -4.29 8.42
CA VAL A 609 -18.56 -5.27 7.56
C VAL A 609 -19.40 -4.63 6.46
N ARG A 610 -19.47 -3.30 6.40
CA ARG A 610 -20.24 -2.57 5.37
C ARG A 610 -19.80 -2.91 3.96
N LYS A 611 -18.48 -3.05 3.72
CA LYS A 611 -17.98 -3.46 2.39
C LYS A 611 -18.54 -4.81 1.98
N ALA A 612 -18.48 -5.81 2.87
CA ALA A 612 -19.03 -7.14 2.59
C ALA A 612 -20.52 -7.05 2.24
N ALA A 613 -21.28 -6.22 2.96
CA ALA A 613 -22.68 -6.00 2.67
C ALA A 613 -22.93 -5.31 1.31
N TYR A 614 -22.13 -4.31 0.95
CA TYR A 614 -22.26 -3.61 -0.33
C TYR A 614 -21.88 -4.52 -1.50
N VAL A 615 -20.80 -5.27 -1.38
CA VAL A 615 -20.37 -6.23 -2.41
C VAL A 615 -21.42 -7.33 -2.57
N ALA A 616 -21.93 -7.90 -1.47
CA ALA A 616 -23.01 -8.89 -1.50
C ALA A 616 -24.27 -8.35 -2.15
N LEU A 617 -24.67 -7.11 -1.83
CA LEU A 617 -25.80 -6.46 -2.48
C LEU A 617 -25.59 -6.35 -3.98
N MET A 618 -24.39 -5.92 -4.41
CA MET A 618 -24.06 -5.76 -5.83
C MET A 618 -23.99 -7.11 -6.59
N GLN A 619 -23.76 -8.24 -5.90
CA GLN A 619 -23.90 -9.58 -6.52
C GLN A 619 -25.36 -9.91 -6.88
N THR A 620 -26.36 -9.26 -6.25
CA THR A 620 -27.79 -9.48 -6.54
C THR A 620 -28.35 -8.53 -7.61
N VAL A 621 -27.58 -7.51 -7.98
CA VAL A 621 -27.98 -6.48 -8.94
C VAL A 621 -27.74 -6.97 -10.37
N ASN A 622 -28.65 -6.60 -11.27
CA ASN A 622 -28.48 -6.77 -12.71
C ASN A 622 -29.31 -5.70 -13.44
N LYS A 623 -29.24 -5.65 -14.77
CA LYS A 623 -29.96 -4.68 -15.60
C LYS A 623 -31.47 -4.62 -15.31
N SER A 624 -32.08 -5.76 -15.00
CA SER A 624 -33.53 -5.87 -14.73
C SER A 624 -33.91 -5.62 -13.26
N ASN A 625 -32.95 -5.72 -12.33
CA ASN A 625 -33.15 -5.49 -10.90
C ASN A 625 -32.07 -4.53 -10.36
N ARG A 626 -32.36 -3.24 -10.38
CA ARG A 626 -31.43 -2.16 -9.98
C ARG A 626 -31.64 -1.62 -8.57
N ALA A 627 -32.62 -2.13 -7.83
CA ALA A 627 -33.01 -1.57 -6.53
C ALA A 627 -31.84 -1.48 -5.53
N GLY A 628 -30.96 -2.49 -5.51
CA GLY A 628 -29.75 -2.49 -4.68
C GLY A 628 -28.76 -1.38 -5.06
N TYR A 629 -28.50 -1.22 -6.37
CA TYR A 629 -27.63 -0.17 -6.90
C TYR A 629 -28.15 1.23 -6.56
N GLU A 630 -29.44 1.47 -6.79
CA GLU A 630 -30.09 2.77 -6.50
C GLU A 630 -30.07 3.08 -5.00
N SER A 631 -30.30 2.08 -4.16
CA SER A 631 -30.25 2.23 -2.70
C SER A 631 -28.84 2.59 -2.23
N LEU A 632 -27.81 1.94 -2.78
CA LEU A 632 -26.42 2.22 -2.43
C LEU A 632 -25.97 3.59 -2.93
N LEU A 633 -26.38 3.99 -4.13
CA LEU A 633 -26.12 5.31 -4.69
C LEU A 633 -26.80 6.43 -3.89
N LYS A 634 -28.01 6.18 -3.36
CA LYS A 634 -28.69 7.11 -2.44
C LYS A 634 -27.86 7.34 -1.18
N ILE A 635 -27.27 6.29 -0.59
CA ILE A 635 -26.39 6.43 0.60
C ILE A 635 -25.18 7.30 0.28
N TYR A 636 -24.54 7.07 -0.88
CA TYR A 636 -23.39 7.87 -1.33
C TYR A 636 -23.72 9.37 -1.43
N LYS A 637 -24.93 9.68 -1.90
CA LYS A 637 -25.43 11.06 -2.04
C LYS A 637 -25.73 11.72 -0.70
N GLU A 638 -26.25 10.95 0.25
CA GLU A 638 -26.71 11.45 1.55
C GLU A 638 -25.61 11.57 2.60
N THR A 639 -24.57 10.72 2.55
CA THR A 639 -23.50 10.71 3.56
C THR A 639 -22.53 11.89 3.39
N ASP A 640 -22.04 12.42 4.51
CA ASP A 640 -20.98 13.43 4.61
C ASP A 640 -19.60 12.82 4.99
N LEU A 641 -19.57 11.52 5.30
CA LEU A 641 -18.38 10.77 5.67
C LEU A 641 -17.60 10.35 4.42
N SER A 642 -16.45 10.97 4.18
CA SER A 642 -15.57 10.67 3.04
C SER A 642 -15.12 9.21 2.99
N GLN A 643 -14.97 8.55 4.15
CA GLN A 643 -14.66 7.12 4.23
C GLN A 643 -15.82 6.23 3.77
N GLU A 644 -17.07 6.62 4.03
CA GLU A 644 -18.25 5.88 3.56
C GLU A 644 -18.44 6.07 2.06
N LYS A 645 -18.31 7.30 1.56
CA LYS A 645 -18.40 7.60 0.12
C LYS A 645 -17.49 6.73 -0.70
N VAL A 646 -16.22 6.68 -0.33
CA VAL A 646 -15.25 5.94 -1.12
C VAL A 646 -15.39 4.42 -0.90
N ARG A 647 -15.92 3.96 0.26
CA ARG A 647 -16.30 2.54 0.45
C ARG A 647 -17.39 2.13 -0.53
N ILE A 648 -18.39 2.99 -0.73
CA ILE A 648 -19.47 2.78 -1.69
C ILE A 648 -18.93 2.78 -3.12
N LEU A 649 -18.16 3.82 -3.52
CA LEU A 649 -17.52 3.86 -4.83
C LEU A 649 -16.73 2.57 -5.09
N GLY A 650 -16.01 2.11 -4.08
CA GLY A 650 -15.23 0.89 -4.14
C GLY A 650 -16.03 -0.42 -4.18
N SER A 651 -17.34 -0.39 -4.04
CA SER A 651 -18.21 -1.57 -4.11
C SER A 651 -19.20 -1.53 -5.28
N LEU A 652 -19.57 -0.35 -5.80
CA LEU A 652 -20.56 -0.24 -6.87
C LEU A 652 -20.19 -1.06 -8.12
N ALA A 653 -18.91 -1.07 -8.49
CA ALA A 653 -18.45 -1.77 -9.69
C ALA A 653 -18.24 -3.29 -9.50
N SER A 654 -18.51 -3.85 -8.30
CA SER A 654 -18.34 -5.29 -8.05
C SER A 654 -19.47 -6.15 -8.61
N CYS A 655 -20.45 -5.53 -9.28
CA CYS A 655 -21.54 -6.21 -9.95
C CYS A 655 -21.01 -7.07 -11.12
N PRO A 656 -21.48 -8.31 -11.28
CA PRO A 656 -21.09 -9.14 -12.42
C PRO A 656 -21.79 -8.76 -13.74
N ASP A 657 -22.83 -7.91 -13.70
CA ASP A 657 -23.59 -7.49 -14.90
C ASP A 657 -22.84 -6.39 -15.69
N PRO A 658 -22.45 -6.64 -16.96
CA PRO A 658 -21.71 -5.69 -17.78
C PRO A 658 -22.36 -4.32 -17.98
N ASP A 659 -23.70 -4.27 -18.08
CA ASP A 659 -24.42 -3.01 -18.27
C ASP A 659 -24.35 -2.15 -17.01
N VAL A 660 -24.48 -2.78 -15.83
CA VAL A 660 -24.37 -2.10 -14.53
C VAL A 660 -22.94 -1.61 -14.30
N VAL A 661 -21.93 -2.41 -14.64
CA VAL A 661 -20.52 -1.99 -14.58
C VAL A 661 -20.29 -0.75 -15.43
N ARG A 662 -20.79 -0.74 -16.68
CA ARG A 662 -20.65 0.40 -17.59
C ARG A 662 -21.32 1.67 -17.06
N ASP A 663 -22.53 1.59 -16.55
CA ASP A 663 -23.23 2.73 -15.94
C ASP A 663 -22.48 3.27 -14.71
N THR A 664 -21.88 2.37 -13.94
CA THR A 664 -21.08 2.72 -12.76
C THR A 664 -19.80 3.46 -13.18
N LEU A 665 -19.15 3.03 -14.25
CA LEU A 665 -17.99 3.72 -14.83
C LEU A 665 -18.36 5.09 -15.40
N ASP A 666 -19.55 5.28 -15.97
CA ASP A 666 -20.02 6.60 -16.39
C ASP A 666 -20.33 7.50 -15.19
N PHE A 667 -20.94 6.96 -14.11
CA PHE A 667 -21.16 7.70 -12.86
C PHE A 667 -19.86 8.21 -12.25
N MET A 668 -18.77 7.44 -12.34
CA MET A 668 -17.44 7.82 -11.87
C MET A 668 -16.92 9.16 -12.42
N LEU A 669 -17.30 9.51 -13.66
CA LEU A 669 -16.91 10.76 -14.31
C LEU A 669 -17.95 11.87 -14.17
N SER A 670 -19.04 11.62 -13.44
CA SER A 670 -20.07 12.63 -13.21
C SER A 670 -19.60 13.71 -12.22
N PRO A 671 -20.18 14.92 -12.26
CA PRO A 671 -19.89 15.98 -11.29
C PRO A 671 -20.23 15.63 -9.83
N GLU A 672 -20.94 14.52 -9.60
CA GLU A 672 -21.29 14.03 -8.27
C GLU A 672 -20.13 13.29 -7.58
N VAL A 673 -19.14 12.84 -8.35
CA VAL A 673 -17.92 12.19 -7.86
C VAL A 673 -16.79 13.19 -7.93
N ARG A 674 -16.10 13.40 -6.81
CA ARG A 674 -14.91 14.25 -6.81
C ARG A 674 -13.83 13.59 -7.67
N ASN A 675 -13.13 14.37 -8.48
CA ASN A 675 -12.08 13.85 -9.36
C ASN A 675 -11.01 13.02 -8.61
N GLN A 676 -10.70 13.37 -7.36
CA GLN A 676 -9.73 12.64 -6.55
C GLN A 676 -10.22 11.24 -6.09
N ASP A 677 -11.54 11.02 -6.13
CA ASP A 677 -12.22 9.83 -5.63
C ASP A 677 -12.68 8.89 -6.77
N SER A 678 -12.66 9.36 -8.02
CA SER A 678 -13.05 8.58 -9.20
C SER A 678 -12.32 7.24 -9.26
N ILE A 679 -11.01 7.26 -9.01
CA ILE A 679 -10.12 6.09 -9.06
C ILE A 679 -10.54 4.94 -8.13
N PHE A 680 -11.30 5.20 -7.06
CA PHE A 680 -11.71 4.15 -6.15
C PHE A 680 -12.78 3.24 -6.74
N LEU A 681 -13.57 3.73 -7.70
CA LEU A 681 -14.58 2.92 -8.36
C LEU A 681 -13.95 1.87 -9.28
N LEU A 682 -12.89 2.22 -10.00
CA LEU A 682 -12.14 1.29 -10.87
C LEU A 682 -11.66 0.06 -10.13
N ARG A 683 -11.17 0.20 -8.90
CA ARG A 683 -10.68 -0.94 -8.11
C ARG A 683 -11.80 -1.90 -7.67
N GLY A 684 -13.06 -1.62 -8.01
CA GLY A 684 -14.22 -2.44 -7.65
C GLY A 684 -14.66 -3.32 -8.79
N VAL A 685 -14.15 -3.07 -10.00
CA VAL A 685 -14.43 -3.86 -11.19
C VAL A 685 -13.86 -5.26 -10.98
N GLY A 686 -14.72 -6.26 -10.87
CA GLY A 686 -14.30 -7.66 -10.80
C GLY A 686 -14.00 -8.24 -12.20
N ALA A 687 -13.57 -9.50 -12.23
CA ALA A 687 -13.17 -10.20 -13.46
C ALA A 687 -14.16 -10.09 -14.63
N ALA A 688 -15.47 -10.17 -14.35
CA ALA A 688 -16.52 -10.06 -15.37
C ALA A 688 -16.60 -8.67 -16.02
N GLY A 689 -16.08 -7.63 -15.36
CA GLY A 689 -16.12 -6.24 -15.81
C GLY A 689 -14.81 -5.74 -16.44
N HIS A 690 -13.72 -6.50 -16.43
CA HIS A 690 -12.41 -6.01 -16.93
C HIS A 690 -12.46 -5.60 -18.40
N GLU A 691 -13.09 -6.40 -19.27
CA GLU A 691 -13.23 -6.08 -20.70
C GLU A 691 -14.14 -4.87 -20.94
N VAL A 692 -15.19 -4.74 -20.12
CA VAL A 692 -16.11 -3.59 -20.14
C VAL A 692 -15.35 -2.32 -19.78
N ALA A 693 -14.55 -2.37 -18.72
CA ALA A 693 -13.74 -1.25 -18.28
C ALA A 693 -12.70 -0.86 -19.33
N TRP A 694 -12.05 -1.83 -19.99
CA TRP A 694 -11.12 -1.55 -21.08
C TRP A 694 -11.78 -0.86 -22.28
N THR A 695 -12.93 -1.39 -22.72
CA THR A 695 -13.71 -0.78 -23.80
C THR A 695 -14.14 0.65 -23.44
N TRP A 696 -14.64 0.83 -22.21
CA TRP A 696 -15.04 2.13 -21.68
C TRP A 696 -13.87 3.13 -21.61
N LEU A 697 -12.68 2.70 -21.18
CA LEU A 697 -11.50 3.56 -21.11
C LEU A 697 -11.13 4.07 -22.50
N LYS A 698 -11.15 3.21 -23.53
CA LYS A 698 -10.89 3.62 -24.92
C LYS A 698 -11.86 4.69 -25.40
N GLU A 699 -13.15 4.53 -25.08
CA GLU A 699 -14.20 5.49 -25.46
C GLU A 699 -14.08 6.84 -24.73
N LYS A 700 -13.64 6.83 -23.48
CA LYS A 700 -13.55 8.03 -22.63
C LYS A 700 -12.15 8.64 -22.56
N TRP A 701 -11.17 8.06 -23.27
CA TRP A 701 -9.77 8.39 -23.12
C TRP A 701 -9.46 9.87 -23.27
N ASP A 702 -10.00 10.52 -24.31
CA ASP A 702 -9.71 11.93 -24.57
C ASP A 702 -10.12 12.78 -23.37
N TYR A 703 -11.35 12.59 -22.87
CA TYR A 703 -11.83 13.27 -21.65
C TYR A 703 -10.96 12.96 -20.42
N ILE A 704 -10.61 11.69 -20.20
CA ILE A 704 -9.80 11.27 -19.05
C ILE A 704 -8.40 11.89 -19.12
N SER A 705 -7.75 11.84 -20.28
CA SER A 705 -6.38 12.32 -20.49
C SER A 705 -6.26 13.85 -20.48
N ASP A 706 -7.37 14.56 -20.67
CA ASP A 706 -7.46 16.02 -20.58
C ASP A 706 -7.87 16.49 -19.17
N THR A 707 -8.65 15.69 -18.43
CA THR A 707 -9.17 16.05 -17.10
C THR A 707 -8.22 15.64 -15.98
N PHE A 708 -7.59 14.47 -16.10
CA PHE A 708 -6.73 13.88 -15.08
C PHE A 708 -5.26 13.97 -15.49
N SER A 709 -4.39 14.16 -14.51
CA SER A 709 -2.94 14.26 -14.68
C SER A 709 -2.22 13.57 -13.52
N GLY A 710 -0.89 13.41 -13.67
CA GLY A 710 -0.03 12.71 -12.72
C GLY A 710 -0.60 11.33 -12.36
N THR A 711 -0.58 11.05 -11.07
CA THR A 711 -1.03 9.80 -10.46
C THR A 711 -2.44 9.36 -10.84
N LEU A 712 -3.40 10.28 -10.94
CA LEU A 712 -4.77 9.89 -11.22
C LEU A 712 -4.87 9.28 -12.63
N LEU A 713 -4.16 9.87 -13.60
CA LEU A 713 -4.14 9.36 -14.97
C LEU A 713 -3.41 8.03 -15.08
N THR A 714 -2.26 7.87 -14.41
CA THR A 714 -1.55 6.58 -14.38
C THR A 714 -2.42 5.50 -13.74
N TYR A 715 -3.25 5.85 -12.76
CA TYR A 715 -4.19 4.91 -12.13
C TYR A 715 -5.29 4.43 -13.08
N PHE A 716 -5.84 5.30 -13.93
CA PHE A 716 -6.81 4.89 -14.97
C PHE A 716 -6.20 3.84 -15.90
N VAL A 717 -4.97 4.08 -16.37
CA VAL A 717 -4.24 3.17 -17.25
C VAL A 717 -3.96 1.85 -16.54
N SER A 718 -3.28 1.90 -15.39
CA SER A 718 -2.85 0.68 -14.72
C SER A 718 -4.03 -0.19 -14.32
N THR A 719 -5.07 0.41 -13.73
CA THR A 719 -6.19 -0.32 -13.13
C THR A 719 -7.11 -0.97 -14.15
N THR A 720 -7.15 -0.42 -15.36
CA THR A 720 -7.99 -0.94 -16.44
C THR A 720 -7.25 -1.91 -17.34
N VAL A 721 -5.97 -1.65 -17.62
CA VAL A 721 -5.19 -2.41 -18.60
C VAL A 721 -4.53 -3.63 -17.95
N SER A 722 -3.91 -3.49 -16.78
CA SER A 722 -3.15 -4.58 -16.16
C SER A 722 -3.98 -5.83 -15.80
N PRO A 723 -5.30 -5.78 -15.50
CA PRO A 723 -6.09 -6.98 -15.22
C PRO A 723 -6.46 -7.81 -16.46
N LEU A 724 -6.19 -7.32 -17.68
CA LEU A 724 -6.47 -8.06 -18.91
C LEU A 724 -5.57 -9.32 -18.98
N ARG A 725 -6.08 -10.38 -19.63
CA ARG A 725 -5.50 -11.74 -19.52
C ARG A 725 -5.30 -12.47 -20.84
N THR A 726 -5.39 -11.79 -21.99
CA THR A 726 -5.14 -12.42 -23.30
C THR A 726 -4.15 -11.61 -24.13
N ASP A 727 -3.42 -12.28 -25.02
CA ASP A 727 -2.47 -11.61 -25.90
C ASP A 727 -3.16 -10.67 -26.89
N GLU A 728 -4.36 -11.02 -27.36
CA GLU A 728 -5.12 -10.15 -28.26
C GLU A 728 -5.48 -8.81 -27.60
N MET A 729 -5.80 -8.83 -26.30
CA MET A 729 -6.03 -7.61 -25.53
C MET A 729 -4.74 -6.82 -25.30
N GLY A 730 -3.61 -7.52 -25.14
CA GLY A 730 -2.30 -6.89 -25.08
C GLY A 730 -1.96 -6.16 -26.38
N ASP A 731 -2.22 -6.79 -27.53
CA ASP A 731 -2.01 -6.21 -28.86
C ASP A 731 -2.91 -4.99 -29.08
N ASP A 732 -4.19 -5.08 -28.70
CA ASP A 732 -5.16 -3.99 -28.79
C ASP A 732 -4.76 -2.81 -27.89
N ALA A 733 -4.27 -3.08 -26.67
CA ALA A 733 -3.76 -2.03 -25.78
C ALA A 733 -2.51 -1.35 -26.35
N GLU A 734 -1.57 -2.12 -26.90
CA GLU A 734 -0.36 -1.58 -27.52
C GLU A 734 -0.67 -0.68 -28.71
N GLU A 735 -1.55 -1.11 -29.62
CA GLU A 735 -1.97 -0.29 -30.76
C GLU A 735 -2.76 0.95 -30.31
N PHE A 736 -3.61 0.82 -29.29
CA PHE A 736 -4.35 1.96 -28.74
C PHE A 736 -3.42 3.05 -28.20
N PHE A 737 -2.39 2.68 -27.44
CA PHE A 737 -1.47 3.62 -26.78
C PHE A 737 -0.34 4.15 -27.67
N LYS A 738 -0.10 3.53 -28.83
CA LYS A 738 0.95 3.91 -29.79
C LYS A 738 0.97 5.41 -30.15
N SER A 739 -0.19 6.03 -30.31
CA SER A 739 -0.33 7.46 -30.61
C SER A 739 -0.80 8.32 -29.42
N ARG A 740 -1.06 7.69 -28.26
CA ARG A 740 -1.67 8.33 -27.08
C ARG A 740 -0.75 8.41 -25.87
N THR A 741 0.41 7.76 -25.93
CA THR A 741 1.38 7.76 -24.83
C THR A 741 2.05 9.13 -24.71
N LYS A 742 1.96 9.72 -23.52
CA LYS A 742 2.68 10.94 -23.11
C LYS A 742 3.86 10.55 -22.22
N ALA A 743 4.87 11.43 -22.11
CA ALA A 743 6.09 11.15 -21.34
C ALA A 743 5.80 10.73 -19.88
N ASN A 744 4.83 11.39 -19.23
CA ASN A 744 4.46 11.18 -17.83
C ASN A 744 3.61 9.91 -17.57
N ILE A 745 3.26 9.13 -18.59
CA ILE A 745 2.56 7.84 -18.45
C ILE A 745 3.24 6.70 -19.20
N ALA A 746 4.37 6.97 -19.86
CA ALA A 746 5.01 6.04 -20.78
C ALA A 746 5.44 4.76 -20.06
N ARG A 747 5.99 4.91 -18.86
CA ARG A 747 6.36 3.77 -18.01
C ARG A 747 5.15 2.97 -17.58
N THR A 748 4.09 3.64 -17.13
CA THR A 748 2.85 2.97 -16.69
C THR A 748 2.21 2.18 -17.81
N VAL A 749 2.14 2.73 -19.03
CA VAL A 749 1.62 2.03 -20.21
C VAL A 749 2.43 0.76 -20.48
N LYS A 750 3.76 0.89 -20.56
CA LYS A 750 4.68 -0.24 -20.80
C LYS A 750 4.51 -1.34 -19.76
N GLN A 751 4.53 -0.98 -18.47
CA GLN A 751 4.36 -1.92 -17.36
C GLN A 751 2.98 -2.57 -17.34
N SER A 752 1.93 -1.82 -17.71
CA SER A 752 0.56 -2.37 -17.76
C SER A 752 0.40 -3.40 -18.88
N ILE A 753 0.94 -3.12 -20.07
CA ILE A 753 0.93 -4.06 -21.19
C ILE A 753 1.79 -5.29 -20.86
N GLU A 754 2.96 -5.12 -20.24
CA GLU A 754 3.79 -6.24 -19.78
C GLU A 754 3.02 -7.16 -18.83
N ARG A 755 2.22 -6.60 -17.91
CA ARG A 755 1.35 -7.37 -17.01
C ARG A 755 0.29 -8.17 -17.76
N VAL A 756 -0.30 -7.62 -18.82
CA VAL A 756 -1.24 -8.36 -19.68
C VAL A 756 -0.56 -9.59 -20.28
N ARG A 757 0.67 -9.44 -20.79
CA ARG A 757 1.45 -10.57 -21.35
C ARG A 757 1.78 -11.63 -20.30
N ILE A 758 2.15 -11.21 -19.09
CA ILE A 758 2.41 -12.12 -17.97
C ILE A 758 1.13 -12.91 -17.63
N ASN A 759 -0.01 -12.22 -17.53
CA ASN A 759 -1.29 -12.86 -17.25
C ASN A 759 -1.70 -13.84 -18.35
N ALA A 760 -1.52 -13.47 -19.62
CA ALA A 760 -1.81 -14.33 -20.77
C ALA A 760 -0.95 -15.60 -20.73
N LYS A 761 0.36 -15.47 -20.50
CA LYS A 761 1.26 -16.62 -20.34
C LYS A 761 0.88 -17.52 -19.17
N TRP A 762 0.44 -16.95 -18.04
CA TRP A 762 -0.02 -17.75 -16.91
C TRP A 762 -1.31 -18.53 -17.23
N VAL A 763 -2.23 -17.93 -17.99
CA VAL A 763 -3.42 -18.59 -18.54
C VAL A 763 -3.03 -19.76 -19.45
N GLU A 764 -2.09 -19.56 -20.36
CA GLU A 764 -1.60 -20.62 -21.27
C GLU A 764 -0.92 -21.76 -20.51
N SER A 765 -0.04 -21.43 -19.57
CA SER A 765 0.63 -22.42 -18.71
C SER A 765 -0.39 -23.26 -17.95
N THR A 766 -1.43 -22.63 -17.42
CA THR A 766 -2.49 -23.32 -16.70
C THR A 766 -3.31 -24.23 -17.62
N ARG A 767 -3.64 -23.77 -18.83
CA ARG A 767 -4.33 -24.60 -19.85
C ARG A 767 -3.55 -25.86 -20.20
N ALA A 768 -2.21 -25.81 -20.16
CA ALA A 768 -1.35 -26.94 -20.44
C ALA A 768 -1.27 -27.97 -19.28
N GLU A 769 -1.81 -27.69 -18.10
CA GLU A 769 -1.76 -28.60 -16.96
C GLU A 769 -2.79 -29.74 -17.08
N ALA A 770 -2.36 -30.89 -17.62
CA ALA A 770 -3.21 -32.05 -17.87
C ALA A 770 -3.99 -32.58 -16.64
N ASN A 771 -3.48 -32.38 -15.42
CA ASN A 771 -4.09 -32.89 -14.18
C ASN A 771 -5.07 -31.90 -13.52
N LEU A 772 -5.15 -30.65 -13.97
CA LEU A 772 -5.94 -29.61 -13.29
C LEU A 772 -7.42 -29.99 -13.19
N GLY A 773 -8.00 -30.51 -14.28
CA GLY A 773 -9.41 -30.92 -14.31
C GLY A 773 -9.74 -32.11 -13.39
N ASN A 774 -8.76 -32.96 -13.06
CA ASN A 774 -8.93 -34.05 -12.10
C ASN A 774 -8.77 -33.55 -10.67
N VAL A 775 -7.76 -32.72 -10.41
CA VAL A 775 -7.54 -32.11 -9.09
C VAL A 775 -8.74 -31.25 -8.68
N LEU A 776 -9.30 -30.45 -9.59
CA LEU A 776 -10.52 -29.68 -9.33
C LEU A 776 -11.77 -30.55 -9.05
N LYS A 777 -11.76 -31.84 -9.45
CA LYS A 777 -12.82 -32.81 -9.10
C LYS A 777 -12.56 -33.45 -7.74
N GLU A 778 -11.32 -33.87 -7.49
CA GLU A 778 -10.91 -34.53 -6.24
C GLU A 778 -11.07 -33.60 -5.05
N ILE A 779 -10.57 -32.36 -5.17
CA ILE A 779 -10.63 -31.34 -4.12
C ILE A 779 -12.07 -30.95 -3.78
N SER A 780 -13.04 -31.12 -4.69
CA SER A 780 -14.45 -30.85 -4.43
C SER A 780 -15.21 -32.00 -3.75
N HIS A 781 -14.57 -33.14 -3.51
CA HIS A 781 -15.19 -34.36 -2.93
C HIS A 781 -14.61 -34.76 -1.55
N ASP A 782 -13.39 -34.33 -1.22
CA ASP A 782 -12.67 -34.70 0.02
C ASP A 782 -12.87 -33.73 1.21
N HIS A 783 -13.73 -32.71 1.04
CA HIS A 783 -14.14 -31.73 2.05
C HIS A 783 -15.65 -31.55 2.01
#